data_AF-A0A2P7YW80-F1
#
_entry.id   AF-A0A2P7YW80-F1
#
_cell.length_a   1.000
_cell.length_b   1.000
_cell.length_c   1.000
_cell.angle_alpha   90.00
_cell.angle_beta   90.00
_cell.angle_gamma   90.00
#
_symmetry.space_group_name_H-M   'P 1'
#
loop_
_entity.id
_entity.type
_entity.pdbx_description
1 polymer ?
#
loop_
_entity_poly.entity_id
_entity_poly.type
_entity_poly.pdbx_seq_one_letter_code
_entity_poly.pdbx_strand_id
1 'polypeptide(L)'
;MHKIGQITGQARHGWDAMRPSMGFSRPHQHEMPGPPPGKRSHGAVNPMPPNPGMPGHQINLSFNVPFASNLSGLEPEEVIYASPGAFARWTHPQGTPEGTPIHELPVHRRDLDNLRLLCKGMSDASGGAIQATVTSSKPKPVPGMQRGPLTALVTNVCISGDAELVHKMRSRILNETPITLRSSMVEVSLNLLMNPDGTEVRADVLKHMDEIADKTKADVFLLHPKSVDAETASIHGNLEHITSTEGKLRVVIYGDMECCEHAKTRLLIMIDQILGRVVDTIKLELTLHNLICGRHRRNIKLIESATNTAIYFPPLFPTVFGYSPAGAFPRSRDEIIITGDNQDNILQAKKRLYDLVTITKTFVKDVAITTSKVDYILLERLEKIKKIIEQNGSYVLLPPLGNHSGVLRVQATDILNVERTVREIMSLAGQFYSASWWLTGLEASQRQPTPADIRAMLPDICINSGAEITFEKLNFHINGSDDAVKAAMTIINSLPFVKKASSTLRVKVELANEHKEFVSGKKNGKINKIMSQSNVQIVFDGFNEYNFYIDVRGSSYEATKNGLDLVELEMPASISFHVPDQYHKRIIGIGGQHIQRIMKKYSVFVKFSNAMDRGVHGKDEDDVKIDNVICRTPARNADNLELVKNEIMEMVEKVDAEFVSESVQVDRLYHRELIARMSEIEELEKKWNCKITFPGTEQASDVITVSGPEYQVPQAVDEFLGMVPESHEIAFPSSPDLHEFLNSTEFRDDVLQKLRDQYVVEVVLRQPKPEPVEGQPSQTKILENLLLTYTRNNAGGLKDAIDFLTLKLVAHGLDSNTIRGAIPRPKSDSFEDSMPYFDSKLLQRAEPPLSTESPTRSQFEDTEHRSIFDKLRKPGSISSFSSFLDRRKNGGTSTPGSGSLFKHASSNASKASLVSMESRESGYRNPWNDSGIDLEHDALNPHNSWGSFTTAGSRPATSSASLTTYESKFPFGAGNASSTSLNTPIIPGLGGDVTPKYDASADGQAKPAAATPSASTPSLTTNGVSRPTSSSTSNAPANSGYPAPIGPPR
;
A
#
# COMPACT_ATOMS: atom_id res chain seq x y z
N MET A 1 10.94 42.66 55.41
CA MET A 1 9.92 42.98 56.45
C MET A 1 8.55 43.11 55.76
N HIS A 2 7.47 42.65 56.40
CA HIS A 2 6.04 42.98 56.17
C HIS A 2 5.46 42.98 54.72
N LYS A 3 4.25 42.47 54.45
CA LYS A 3 3.22 41.84 55.30
C LYS A 3 2.31 40.95 54.43
N ILE A 4 1.95 39.78 54.98
CA ILE A 4 0.62 39.13 55.05
C ILE A 4 -0.43 39.54 53.97
N GLY A 5 -1.09 38.63 53.25
CA GLY A 5 -1.13 37.17 53.47
C GLY A 5 -1.92 36.35 52.43
N GLN A 6 -2.32 35.15 52.83
CA GLN A 6 -2.79 34.05 51.96
C GLN A 6 -4.20 34.26 51.37
N ILE A 7 -4.45 33.63 50.21
CA ILE A 7 -5.68 32.86 49.94
C ILE A 7 -5.36 31.80 48.86
N THR A 8 -5.94 30.61 48.99
CA THR A 8 -5.83 29.48 48.05
C THR A 8 -7.07 29.36 47.18
N GLY A 9 -6.93 29.03 45.89
CA GLY A 9 -8.06 28.77 44.99
C GLY A 9 -7.86 27.52 44.14
N GLN A 10 -8.63 26.47 44.40
CA GLN A 10 -8.80 25.33 43.48
C GLN A 10 -9.98 25.58 42.54
N ALA A 11 -10.01 24.89 41.40
CA ALA A 11 -11.03 25.06 40.36
C ALA A 11 -12.34 24.32 40.68
N ARG A 12 -13.49 24.83 40.20
CA ARG A 12 -14.42 24.08 39.30
C ARG A 12 -15.67 24.86 38.85
N HIS A 13 -16.15 24.45 37.67
CA HIS A 13 -17.51 24.46 37.09
C HIS A 13 -18.58 25.53 37.44
N GLY A 14 -19.38 25.85 36.42
CA GLY A 14 -20.84 25.84 36.54
C GLY A 14 -21.56 27.14 36.19
N TRP A 15 -22.25 27.18 35.06
CA TRP A 15 -23.33 28.13 34.75
C TRP A 15 -24.59 27.33 34.40
N ASP A 16 -25.73 27.74 34.94
CA ASP A 16 -27.00 27.00 34.92
C ASP A 16 -28.19 27.96 34.67
N ALA A 17 -29.40 27.43 34.50
CA ALA A 17 -30.54 28.11 33.90
C ALA A 17 -31.26 29.17 34.77
N MET A 18 -32.08 30.00 34.13
CA MET A 18 -33.12 30.82 34.79
C MET A 18 -34.47 30.77 34.06
N ARG A 19 -35.54 30.95 34.84
CA ARG A 19 -36.95 31.16 34.43
C ARG A 19 -37.50 32.41 35.15
N PRO A 20 -38.63 32.97 34.71
CA PRO A 20 -39.61 33.64 35.58
C PRO A 20 -40.97 32.91 35.63
N SER A 21 -41.93 33.37 36.46
CA SER A 21 -43.20 32.66 36.76
C SER A 21 -44.33 33.58 37.30
N MET A 22 -45.59 33.10 37.24
CA MET A 22 -46.87 33.65 37.77
C MET A 22 -47.39 34.95 37.12
N GLY A 23 -48.70 35.29 37.05
CA GLY A 23 -50.01 34.67 37.37
C GLY A 23 -51.11 35.75 37.11
N PHE A 24 -52.40 35.54 36.73
CA PHE A 24 -53.51 34.79 37.36
C PHE A 24 -54.84 34.93 36.51
N SER A 25 -55.92 34.23 36.89
CA SER A 25 -57.37 34.52 36.63
C SER A 25 -58.11 34.08 35.32
N ARG A 26 -59.47 34.06 35.40
CA ARG A 26 -60.56 33.59 34.47
C ARG A 26 -61.84 34.45 34.76
N PRO A 27 -63.04 34.37 34.07
CA PRO A 27 -63.55 33.39 33.07
C PRO A 27 -64.35 33.94 31.82
N HIS A 28 -64.78 33.03 30.92
CA HIS A 28 -65.99 32.99 30.04
C HIS A 28 -66.49 34.21 29.18
N GLN A 29 -66.60 34.03 27.84
CA GLN A 29 -67.87 33.76 27.10
C GLN A 29 -67.71 33.51 25.56
N HIS A 30 -68.83 33.23 24.88
CA HIS A 30 -69.13 32.84 23.46
C HIS A 30 -68.73 33.85 22.34
N GLU A 31 -68.70 33.59 21.01
CA GLU A 31 -68.67 32.38 20.12
C GLU A 31 -68.56 32.81 18.61
N MET A 32 -68.41 31.86 17.66
CA MET A 32 -68.60 31.98 16.17
C MET A 32 -67.49 32.69 15.33
N PRO A 33 -67.43 32.51 13.97
CA PRO A 33 -66.92 31.30 13.30
C PRO A 33 -65.84 31.58 12.21
N GLY A 34 -65.17 30.53 11.68
CA GLY A 34 -63.94 30.68 10.87
C GLY A 34 -63.95 30.22 9.37
N PRO A 35 -62.91 30.56 8.58
CA PRO A 35 -62.68 30.13 7.18
C PRO A 35 -61.61 28.99 7.00
N PRO A 36 -61.34 28.49 5.77
CA PRO A 36 -60.74 27.15 5.51
C PRO A 36 -59.20 26.98 5.66
N PRO A 37 -58.66 25.73 5.55
CA PRO A 37 -57.31 25.38 6.01
C PRO A 37 -56.16 25.70 5.04
N GLY A 38 -55.06 26.24 5.59
CA GLY A 38 -53.77 26.39 4.91
C GLY A 38 -52.94 25.10 4.89
N LYS A 39 -52.06 24.98 3.88
CA LYS A 39 -51.21 23.79 3.65
C LYS A 39 -50.22 23.57 4.80
N ARG A 40 -50.11 22.33 5.30
CA ARG A 40 -49.00 21.93 6.18
C ARG A 40 -47.70 21.84 5.38
N SER A 41 -46.63 22.42 5.91
CA SER A 41 -45.27 22.11 5.48
C SER A 41 -44.93 20.68 5.92
N HIS A 42 -44.35 19.88 5.02
CA HIS A 42 -43.73 18.61 5.41
C HIS A 42 -42.34 18.90 5.96
N GLY A 43 -42.19 18.78 7.28
CA GLY A 43 -40.89 18.88 7.94
C GLY A 43 -39.94 17.79 7.44
N ALA A 44 -38.65 18.12 7.34
CA ALA A 44 -37.62 17.17 6.97
C ALA A 44 -37.55 16.04 8.00
N VAL A 45 -37.54 14.79 7.51
CA VAL A 45 -37.33 13.61 8.36
C VAL A 45 -35.82 13.41 8.48
N ASN A 46 -35.28 13.57 9.69
CA ASN A 46 -33.88 13.21 9.96
C ASN A 46 -33.68 11.71 9.68
N PRO A 47 -32.60 11.30 9.00
CA PRO A 47 -32.29 9.89 8.82
C PRO A 47 -32.05 9.25 10.19
N MET A 48 -32.89 8.29 10.57
CA MET A 48 -32.66 7.51 11.79
C MET A 48 -31.43 6.61 11.61
N PRO A 49 -30.60 6.42 12.66
CA PRO A 49 -29.69 5.28 12.69
C PRO A 49 -30.50 3.96 12.62
N PRO A 50 -29.87 2.81 12.32
CA PRO A 50 -30.50 1.53 12.58
C PRO A 50 -30.96 1.50 14.04
N ASN A 51 -32.26 1.30 14.25
CA ASN A 51 -32.89 1.51 15.55
C ASN A 51 -32.24 0.59 16.60
N PRO A 52 -31.79 1.10 17.76
CA PRO A 52 -31.32 0.23 18.83
C PRO A 52 -32.41 -0.80 19.16
N GLY A 53 -32.01 -2.06 19.31
CA GLY A 53 -32.93 -3.19 19.37
C GLY A 53 -33.98 -2.97 20.46
N MET A 54 -35.27 -3.13 20.13
CA MET A 54 -36.28 -3.21 21.17
C MET A 54 -36.03 -4.50 21.97
N PRO A 55 -35.96 -4.45 23.32
CA PRO A 55 -35.66 -5.64 24.12
C PRO A 55 -36.59 -6.82 23.81
N GLY A 56 -36.03 -8.00 23.58
CA GLY A 56 -36.76 -9.20 23.17
C GLY A 56 -36.88 -9.39 21.65
N HIS A 57 -36.24 -8.55 20.82
CA HIS A 57 -36.23 -8.70 19.36
C HIS A 57 -35.26 -9.81 18.93
N GLN A 58 -35.82 -10.95 18.51
CA GLN A 58 -35.08 -12.16 18.13
C GLN A 58 -34.55 -12.11 16.68
N ILE A 59 -33.26 -12.41 16.51
CA ILE A 59 -32.56 -12.46 15.21
C ILE A 59 -31.72 -13.73 15.07
N ASN A 60 -31.32 -14.04 13.82
CA ASN A 60 -30.34 -15.08 13.51
C ASN A 60 -29.22 -14.45 12.67
N LEU A 61 -28.04 -14.30 13.24
CA LEU A 61 -26.85 -13.72 12.59
C LEU A 61 -25.91 -14.84 12.15
N SER A 62 -25.41 -14.82 10.92
CA SER A 62 -24.30 -15.66 10.46
C SER A 62 -23.21 -14.80 9.84
N PHE A 63 -21.97 -15.02 10.29
CA PHE A 63 -20.77 -14.33 9.83
C PHE A 63 -19.58 -15.30 9.79
N ASN A 64 -18.64 -15.05 8.89
CA ASN A 64 -17.40 -15.81 8.83
C ASN A 64 -16.39 -15.21 9.81
N VAL A 65 -15.70 -16.08 10.56
CA VAL A 65 -14.58 -15.69 11.43
C VAL A 65 -13.32 -15.70 10.56
N PRO A 66 -12.62 -14.56 10.41
CA PRO A 66 -11.46 -14.44 9.52
C PRO A 66 -10.20 -15.03 10.15
N PHE A 67 -10.20 -16.35 10.36
CA PHE A 67 -8.99 -17.09 10.72
C PHE A 67 -8.04 -17.20 9.52
N ALA A 68 -6.74 -17.08 9.80
CA ALA A 68 -5.67 -17.26 8.82
C ALA A 68 -5.41 -18.75 8.51
N SER A 69 -6.46 -19.54 8.23
CA SER A 69 -6.43 -21.00 8.01
C SER A 69 -5.54 -21.45 6.82
N ASN A 70 -5.03 -20.50 6.04
CA ASN A 70 -4.12 -20.66 4.91
C ASN A 70 -2.65 -20.27 5.23
N LEU A 71 -2.39 -19.75 6.43
CA LEU A 71 -1.04 -19.42 6.90
C LEU A 71 -0.26 -20.71 7.12
N SER A 72 0.74 -20.93 6.27
CA SER A 72 1.54 -22.15 6.25
C SER A 72 2.39 -22.31 7.52
N GLY A 73 2.66 -23.58 7.84
CA GLY A 73 3.70 -23.95 8.77
C GLY A 73 5.10 -23.69 8.22
N LEU A 74 6.08 -24.32 8.85
CA LEU A 74 7.47 -24.36 8.42
C LEU A 74 7.85 -25.80 8.07
N GLU A 75 8.70 -25.97 7.06
CA GLU A 75 9.26 -27.28 6.75
C GLU A 75 10.22 -27.70 7.88
N PRO A 76 10.05 -28.88 8.50
CA PRO A 76 10.85 -29.31 9.65
C PRO A 76 12.37 -29.26 9.42
N GLU A 77 12.80 -29.46 8.19
CA GLU A 77 14.21 -29.54 7.77
C GLU A 77 14.86 -28.16 7.63
N GLU A 78 14.09 -27.07 7.46
CA GLU A 78 14.64 -25.70 7.45
C GLU A 78 14.99 -25.19 8.85
N VAL A 79 14.48 -25.82 9.92
CA VAL A 79 14.47 -25.25 11.29
C VAL A 79 15.76 -25.57 12.06
N ILE A 80 16.62 -24.56 12.20
CA ILE A 80 17.79 -24.60 13.10
C ILE A 80 17.32 -24.62 14.57
N TYR A 81 16.34 -23.78 14.90
CA TYR A 81 15.87 -23.60 16.27
C TYR A 81 14.44 -23.05 16.33
N ALA A 82 13.71 -23.44 17.37
CA ALA A 82 12.36 -22.99 17.64
C ALA A 82 12.15 -22.77 19.15
N SER A 83 11.51 -21.65 19.50
CA SER A 83 11.11 -21.33 20.88
C SER A 83 10.14 -22.36 21.49
N PRO A 84 10.03 -22.48 22.85
CA PRO A 84 9.30 -23.51 23.57
C PRO A 84 7.92 -23.91 23.00
N GLY A 85 7.90 -25.08 22.38
CA GLY A 85 6.72 -25.71 21.80
C GLY A 85 6.21 -25.07 20.50
N ALA A 86 6.88 -24.04 19.97
CA ALA A 86 6.52 -23.40 18.70
C ALA A 86 6.57 -24.41 17.55
N PHE A 87 7.62 -25.23 17.49
CA PHE A 87 7.75 -26.33 16.52
C PHE A 87 6.49 -27.21 16.49
N ALA A 88 6.04 -27.70 17.65
CA ALA A 88 4.84 -28.54 17.76
C ALA A 88 3.50 -27.80 17.52
N ARG A 89 3.51 -26.47 17.34
CA ARG A 89 2.34 -25.67 16.91
C ARG A 89 2.28 -25.49 15.39
N TRP A 90 3.44 -25.39 14.74
CA TRP A 90 3.59 -25.00 13.33
C TRP A 90 4.12 -26.07 12.38
N THR A 91 4.44 -27.27 12.87
CA THR A 91 4.72 -28.45 12.04
C THR A 91 3.60 -29.49 12.17
N HIS A 92 3.47 -30.37 11.17
CA HIS A 92 2.58 -31.53 11.26
C HIS A 92 3.22 -32.64 12.13
N PRO A 93 2.46 -33.36 12.97
CA PRO A 93 2.97 -34.48 13.74
C PRO A 93 3.61 -35.57 12.87
N GLN A 94 4.66 -36.24 13.38
CA GLN A 94 5.32 -37.34 12.68
C GLN A 94 4.32 -38.43 12.26
N GLY A 95 4.42 -38.90 11.01
CA GLY A 95 3.47 -39.85 10.42
C GLY A 95 2.18 -39.25 9.86
N THR A 96 2.03 -37.92 9.86
CA THR A 96 0.97 -37.24 9.10
C THR A 96 1.21 -37.44 7.59
N PRO A 97 0.19 -37.76 6.77
CA PRO A 97 0.36 -37.94 5.33
C PRO A 97 0.86 -36.68 4.61
N GLU A 98 1.68 -36.88 3.59
CA GLU A 98 2.10 -35.81 2.68
C GLU A 98 0.88 -35.17 1.98
N GLY A 99 0.93 -33.85 1.75
CA GLY A 99 -0.19 -33.10 1.19
C GLY A 99 -1.37 -32.87 2.15
N THR A 100 -1.23 -33.17 3.45
CA THR A 100 -2.23 -32.81 4.47
C THR A 100 -2.50 -31.30 4.47
N PRO A 101 -3.76 -30.83 4.53
CA PRO A 101 -4.07 -29.41 4.41
C PRO A 101 -3.50 -28.54 5.54
N ILE A 102 -3.04 -27.34 5.18
CA ILE A 102 -2.50 -26.32 6.12
C ILE A 102 -3.42 -26.08 7.32
N HIS A 103 -4.74 -26.02 7.12
CA HIS A 103 -5.71 -25.79 8.20
C HIS A 103 -5.82 -26.94 9.22
N GLU A 104 -5.16 -28.08 8.97
CA GLU A 104 -5.00 -29.16 9.93
C GLU A 104 -3.72 -29.06 10.78
N LEU A 105 -2.93 -27.98 10.65
CA LEU A 105 -1.85 -27.70 11.59
C LEU A 105 -2.37 -27.58 13.04
N PRO A 106 -1.57 -27.95 14.06
CA PRO A 106 -2.02 -27.94 15.45
C PRO A 106 -2.52 -26.56 15.94
N VAL A 107 -1.90 -25.47 15.50
CA VAL A 107 -2.35 -24.10 15.79
C VAL A 107 -3.77 -23.82 15.28
N HIS A 108 -4.05 -24.05 13.99
CA HIS A 108 -5.36 -23.78 13.38
C HIS A 108 -6.48 -24.67 13.96
N ARG A 109 -6.16 -25.94 14.28
CA ARG A 109 -7.09 -26.83 14.99
C ARG A 109 -7.41 -26.33 16.40
N ARG A 110 -6.39 -25.97 17.19
CA ARG A 110 -6.54 -25.42 18.55
C ARG A 110 -7.42 -24.17 18.55
N ASP A 111 -7.24 -23.28 17.57
CA ASP A 111 -7.93 -21.99 17.55
C ASP A 111 -9.40 -22.14 17.11
N LEU A 112 -9.69 -23.11 16.23
CA LEU A 112 -11.05 -23.55 15.91
C LEU A 112 -11.75 -24.22 17.11
N ASP A 113 -11.05 -25.04 17.89
CA ASP A 113 -11.60 -25.68 19.09
C ASP A 113 -11.81 -24.70 20.24
N ASN A 114 -10.93 -23.70 20.39
CA ASN A 114 -11.13 -22.56 21.29
C ASN A 114 -12.41 -21.78 20.94
N LEU A 115 -12.64 -21.49 19.64
CA LEU A 115 -13.88 -20.87 19.17
C LEU A 115 -15.12 -21.73 19.47
N ARG A 116 -15.05 -23.05 19.29
CA ARG A 116 -16.13 -23.98 19.65
C ARG A 116 -16.44 -23.95 21.15
N LEU A 117 -15.41 -23.94 22.00
CA LEU A 117 -15.55 -23.84 23.45
C LEU A 117 -16.13 -22.49 23.88
N LEU A 118 -15.69 -21.38 23.29
CA LEU A 118 -16.25 -20.04 23.54
C LEU A 118 -17.74 -19.97 23.17
N CYS A 119 -18.09 -20.40 21.96
CA CYS A 119 -19.48 -20.42 21.47
C CYS A 119 -20.38 -21.29 22.34
N LYS A 120 -19.91 -22.47 22.75
CA LYS A 120 -20.64 -23.35 23.67
C LYS A 120 -20.81 -22.72 25.04
N GLY A 121 -19.72 -22.29 25.68
CA GLY A 121 -19.75 -21.72 27.03
C GLY A 121 -20.63 -20.47 27.14
N MET A 122 -20.69 -19.63 26.10
CA MET A 122 -21.62 -18.51 26.03
C MET A 122 -23.08 -18.94 25.83
N SER A 123 -23.34 -19.97 25.02
CA SER A 123 -24.69 -20.52 24.86
C SER A 123 -25.21 -21.11 26.17
N ASP A 124 -24.40 -21.95 26.83
CA ASP A 124 -24.70 -22.58 28.11
C ASP A 124 -24.94 -21.52 29.21
N ALA A 125 -24.06 -20.50 29.31
CA ALA A 125 -24.18 -19.42 30.28
C ALA A 125 -25.36 -18.46 30.02
N SER A 126 -25.96 -18.47 28.81
CA SER A 126 -27.12 -17.63 28.48
C SER A 126 -28.45 -18.19 29.01
N GLY A 127 -28.48 -19.41 29.56
CA GLY A 127 -29.71 -20.09 29.94
C GLY A 127 -30.65 -20.40 28.77
N GLY A 128 -30.14 -20.40 27.53
CA GLY A 128 -30.92 -20.57 26.30
C GLY A 128 -31.40 -19.26 25.65
N ALA A 129 -31.03 -18.09 26.17
CA ALA A 129 -31.31 -16.80 25.54
C ALA A 129 -30.47 -16.55 24.27
N ILE A 130 -29.37 -17.29 24.10
CA ILE A 130 -28.52 -17.32 22.90
C ILE A 130 -28.16 -18.77 22.58
N GLN A 131 -28.15 -19.12 21.29
CA GLN A 131 -27.55 -20.34 20.77
C GLN A 131 -26.54 -20.00 19.67
N ALA A 132 -25.29 -20.40 19.84
CA ALA A 132 -24.25 -20.27 18.81
C ALA A 132 -23.76 -21.62 18.30
N THR A 133 -23.55 -21.72 16.99
CA THR A 133 -23.04 -22.92 16.30
C THR A 133 -21.90 -22.57 15.36
N VAL A 134 -20.78 -23.28 15.48
CA VAL A 134 -19.60 -23.14 14.62
C VAL A 134 -19.66 -24.17 13.49
N THR A 135 -19.45 -23.75 12.24
CA THR A 135 -19.41 -24.61 11.05
C THR A 135 -18.20 -24.24 10.20
N SER A 136 -17.47 -25.23 9.67
CA SER A 136 -16.32 -24.96 8.77
C SER A 136 -16.47 -25.78 7.49
N SER A 137 -16.29 -25.15 6.33
CA SER A 137 -16.30 -25.83 5.03
C SER A 137 -15.54 -25.03 3.96
N LYS A 138 -15.27 -25.65 2.81
CA LYS A 138 -14.68 -24.97 1.65
C LYS A 138 -15.81 -24.32 0.82
N PRO A 139 -15.71 -23.04 0.42
CA PRO A 139 -16.75 -22.38 -0.37
C PRO A 139 -16.94 -23.03 -1.74
N LYS A 140 -18.20 -23.11 -2.17
CA LYS A 140 -18.61 -23.63 -3.49
C LYS A 140 -18.59 -22.48 -4.52
N PRO A 141 -18.20 -22.74 -5.79
CA PRO A 141 -18.27 -21.72 -6.83
C PRO A 141 -19.72 -21.29 -7.08
N VAL A 142 -19.96 -19.98 -7.08
CA VAL A 142 -21.30 -19.39 -7.31
C VAL A 142 -21.53 -19.25 -8.82
N PRO A 143 -22.60 -19.85 -9.40
CA PRO A 143 -22.84 -19.79 -10.84
C PRO A 143 -22.93 -18.35 -11.37
N GLY A 144 -22.15 -18.05 -12.41
CA GLY A 144 -22.11 -16.73 -13.05
C GLY A 144 -21.26 -15.68 -12.34
N MET A 145 -20.46 -16.03 -11.33
CA MET A 145 -19.48 -15.12 -10.70
C MET A 145 -18.07 -15.73 -10.74
N GLN A 146 -17.12 -15.03 -11.36
CA GLN A 146 -15.71 -15.41 -11.32
C GLN A 146 -15.11 -14.97 -9.98
N ARG A 147 -14.99 -15.92 -9.05
CA ARG A 147 -14.23 -15.75 -7.82
C ARG A 147 -12.88 -16.48 -7.94
N GLY A 148 -11.86 -15.95 -7.25
CA GLY A 148 -10.55 -16.60 -7.14
C GLY A 148 -10.64 -17.98 -6.48
N PRO A 149 -9.53 -18.75 -6.44
CA PRO A 149 -9.52 -20.14 -5.99
C PRO A 149 -10.08 -20.31 -4.57
N LEU A 150 -11.28 -20.90 -4.47
CA LEU A 150 -12.02 -21.13 -3.23
C LEU A 150 -11.49 -22.35 -2.44
N THR A 151 -10.15 -22.44 -2.29
CA THR A 151 -9.47 -23.62 -1.73
C THR A 151 -9.34 -23.61 -0.21
N ALA A 152 -9.38 -22.42 0.40
CA ALA A 152 -9.26 -22.22 1.85
C ALA A 152 -10.48 -22.75 2.62
N LEU A 153 -10.23 -23.22 3.86
CA LEU A 153 -11.29 -23.56 4.79
C LEU A 153 -11.84 -22.28 5.44
N VAL A 154 -13.12 -21.99 5.21
CA VAL A 154 -13.81 -20.88 5.87
C VAL A 154 -14.51 -21.42 7.13
N THR A 155 -14.36 -20.70 8.24
CA THR A 155 -15.08 -20.97 9.49
C THR A 155 -16.16 -19.91 9.69
N ASN A 156 -17.37 -20.37 10.01
CA ASN A 156 -18.58 -19.59 10.18
C ASN A 156 -19.12 -19.77 11.60
N VAL A 157 -19.68 -18.69 12.16
CA VAL A 157 -20.52 -18.76 13.35
C VAL A 157 -21.92 -18.28 13.00
N CYS A 158 -22.92 -19.09 13.33
CA CYS A 158 -24.32 -18.70 13.34
C CYS A 158 -24.78 -18.54 14.80
N ILE A 159 -25.43 -17.42 15.12
CA ILE A 159 -25.91 -17.05 16.45
C ILE A 159 -27.41 -16.71 16.36
N SER A 160 -28.24 -17.42 17.10
CA SER A 160 -29.67 -17.14 17.27
C SER A 160 -29.93 -16.60 18.68
N GLY A 161 -30.71 -15.54 18.83
CA GLY A 161 -31.07 -14.98 20.13
C GLY A 161 -31.62 -13.56 20.08
N ASP A 162 -31.69 -12.89 21.22
CA ASP A 162 -31.99 -11.44 21.30
C ASP A 162 -30.92 -10.61 20.59
N ALA A 163 -31.31 -9.58 19.84
CA ALA A 163 -30.42 -8.78 19.01
C ALA A 163 -29.25 -8.13 19.76
N GLU A 164 -29.47 -7.57 20.96
CA GLU A 164 -28.39 -6.94 21.73
C GLU A 164 -27.38 -8.01 22.19
N LEU A 165 -27.88 -9.15 22.66
CA LEU A 165 -27.06 -10.28 23.08
C LEU A 165 -26.30 -10.95 21.92
N VAL A 166 -26.92 -11.09 20.75
CA VAL A 166 -26.31 -11.62 19.52
C VAL A 166 -25.18 -10.71 19.03
N HIS A 167 -25.42 -9.40 18.97
CA HIS A 167 -24.40 -8.42 18.58
C HIS A 167 -23.25 -8.36 19.58
N LYS A 168 -23.55 -8.39 20.90
CA LYS A 168 -22.54 -8.50 21.96
C LYS A 168 -21.72 -9.79 21.87
N MET A 169 -22.33 -10.91 21.49
CA MET A 169 -21.62 -12.17 21.29
C MET A 169 -20.73 -12.17 20.05
N ARG A 170 -21.20 -11.62 18.91
CA ARG A 170 -20.38 -11.37 17.71
C ARG A 170 -19.17 -10.52 18.04
N SER A 171 -19.39 -9.39 18.73
CA SER A 171 -18.34 -8.48 19.21
C SER A 171 -17.31 -9.21 20.08
N ARG A 172 -17.78 -10.04 21.03
CA ARG A 172 -16.91 -10.85 21.89
C ARG A 172 -16.10 -11.88 21.11
N ILE A 173 -16.69 -12.61 20.16
CA ILE A 173 -15.97 -13.59 19.33
C ILE A 173 -14.83 -12.93 18.54
N LEU A 174 -15.08 -11.78 17.91
CA LEU A 174 -14.08 -11.04 17.14
C LEU A 174 -12.93 -10.46 18.00
N ASN A 175 -13.13 -10.34 19.31
CA ASN A 175 -12.12 -9.82 20.25
C ASN A 175 -11.51 -10.88 21.18
N GLU A 176 -12.04 -12.10 21.23
CA GLU A 176 -11.52 -13.22 22.05
C GLU A 176 -10.97 -14.38 21.20
N THR A 177 -10.75 -14.18 19.90
CA THR A 177 -10.14 -15.18 19.01
C THR A 177 -9.00 -14.61 18.14
N PRO A 178 -7.99 -15.41 17.75
CA PRO A 178 -6.77 -14.96 17.05
C PRO A 178 -7.01 -14.68 15.55
N ILE A 179 -7.90 -13.75 15.24
CA ILE A 179 -8.24 -13.34 13.87
C ILE A 179 -7.17 -12.44 13.21
N THR A 180 -6.07 -12.14 13.90
CA THR A 180 -4.94 -11.35 13.36
C THR A 180 -3.64 -12.14 13.26
N LEU A 181 -3.74 -13.47 13.41
CA LEU A 181 -2.62 -14.41 13.32
C LEU A 181 -1.93 -14.30 11.95
N ARG A 182 -0.62 -14.02 11.97
CA ARG A 182 0.21 -13.84 10.77
C ARG A 182 1.65 -14.30 11.04
N SER A 183 2.45 -14.35 9.99
CA SER A 183 3.91 -14.41 10.07
C SER A 183 4.55 -13.06 9.75
N SER A 184 5.76 -12.86 10.26
CA SER A 184 6.72 -11.85 9.82
C SER A 184 8.11 -12.48 9.79
N MET A 185 9.03 -11.92 9.01
CA MET A 185 10.34 -12.49 8.76
C MET A 185 11.41 -11.39 8.81
N VAL A 186 12.58 -11.73 9.33
CA VAL A 186 13.74 -10.85 9.49
C VAL A 186 14.99 -11.63 9.11
N GLU A 187 15.65 -11.25 8.02
CA GLU A 187 16.91 -11.87 7.57
C GLU A 187 18.10 -11.35 8.38
N VAL A 188 19.04 -12.20 8.76
CA VAL A 188 20.19 -11.82 9.61
C VAL A 188 21.45 -12.52 9.14
N SER A 189 22.55 -11.78 9.02
CA SER A 189 23.85 -12.30 8.61
C SER A 189 24.33 -13.40 9.57
N LEU A 190 24.76 -14.55 9.02
CA LEU A 190 25.25 -15.73 9.76
C LEU A 190 26.19 -15.37 10.91
N ASN A 191 27.20 -14.56 10.59
CA ASN A 191 28.28 -14.11 11.47
C ASN A 191 27.84 -13.30 12.70
N LEU A 192 26.58 -12.82 12.74
CA LEU A 192 26.04 -12.07 13.88
C LEU A 192 25.46 -13.01 14.95
N LEU A 193 24.92 -14.15 14.54
CA LEU A 193 24.16 -15.08 15.40
C LEU A 193 24.94 -16.35 15.75
N MET A 194 25.91 -16.76 14.93
CA MET A 194 26.77 -17.92 15.21
C MET A 194 27.94 -17.59 16.15
N ASN A 195 28.50 -18.63 16.76
CA ASN A 195 29.74 -18.57 17.52
C ASN A 195 30.95 -18.25 16.60
N PRO A 196 32.09 -17.77 17.15
CA PRO A 196 33.28 -17.39 16.36
C PRO A 196 33.92 -18.54 15.55
N ASP A 197 33.64 -19.79 15.91
CA ASP A 197 34.07 -21.01 15.23
C ASP A 197 33.08 -21.47 14.14
N GLY A 198 31.92 -20.82 14.00
CA GLY A 198 30.92 -21.09 12.98
C GLY A 198 30.15 -22.41 13.14
N THR A 199 30.26 -23.09 14.29
CA THR A 199 29.66 -24.42 14.51
C THR A 199 28.20 -24.36 14.95
N GLU A 200 27.90 -23.52 15.94
CA GLU A 200 26.59 -23.42 16.60
C GLU A 200 26.09 -21.96 16.70
N VAL A 201 24.79 -21.81 16.93
CA VAL A 201 24.16 -20.51 17.23
C VAL A 201 24.44 -20.14 18.68
N ARG A 202 24.78 -18.88 18.95
CA ARG A 202 25.18 -18.42 20.29
C ARG A 202 24.08 -18.65 21.33
N ALA A 203 24.44 -19.27 22.44
CA ALA A 203 23.50 -19.57 23.53
C ALA A 203 22.87 -18.31 24.18
N ASP A 204 23.53 -17.14 24.14
CA ASP A 204 22.97 -15.88 24.64
C ASP A 204 21.92 -15.27 23.70
N VAL A 205 22.14 -15.39 22.38
CA VAL A 205 21.15 -15.08 21.33
C VAL A 205 19.92 -15.96 21.47
N LEU A 206 20.09 -17.29 21.54
CA LEU A 206 18.96 -18.22 21.70
C LEU A 206 18.15 -17.91 22.97
N LYS A 207 18.83 -17.69 24.11
CA LYS A 207 18.16 -17.28 25.35
C LYS A 207 17.39 -15.96 25.22
N HIS A 208 17.90 -14.97 24.50
CA HIS A 208 17.17 -13.71 24.28
C HIS A 208 15.98 -13.93 23.33
N MET A 209 16.09 -14.80 22.31
CA MET A 209 14.95 -15.20 21.48
C MET A 209 13.84 -15.87 22.32
N ASP A 210 14.18 -16.73 23.27
CA ASP A 210 13.23 -17.29 24.23
C ASP A 210 12.63 -16.23 25.17
N GLU A 211 13.42 -15.29 25.67
CA GLU A 211 12.89 -14.16 26.47
C GLU A 211 11.98 -13.23 25.65
N ILE A 212 12.15 -13.14 24.34
CA ILE A 212 11.24 -12.41 23.43
C ILE A 212 9.96 -13.22 23.22
N ALA A 213 10.07 -14.53 22.93
CA ALA A 213 8.94 -15.42 22.74
C ALA A 213 8.07 -15.49 24.02
N ASP A 214 8.67 -15.64 25.20
CA ASP A 214 7.92 -15.67 26.46
C ASP A 214 7.25 -14.32 26.79
N LYS A 215 7.93 -13.18 26.60
CA LYS A 215 7.33 -11.87 26.89
C LYS A 215 6.19 -11.52 25.92
N THR A 216 6.31 -11.88 24.63
CA THR A 216 5.33 -11.51 23.59
C THR A 216 4.26 -12.57 23.33
N LYS A 217 4.51 -13.82 23.72
CA LYS A 217 3.79 -15.04 23.29
C LYS A 217 3.72 -15.22 21.76
N ALA A 218 4.66 -14.62 21.02
CA ALA A 218 4.89 -14.93 19.62
C ALA A 218 5.79 -16.17 19.48
N ASP A 219 5.53 -16.97 18.47
CA ASP A 219 6.29 -18.17 18.13
C ASP A 219 7.47 -17.80 17.22
N VAL A 220 8.68 -17.80 17.80
CA VAL A 220 9.93 -17.41 17.11
C VAL A 220 10.72 -18.64 16.67
N PHE A 221 11.22 -18.60 15.44
CA PHE A 221 12.02 -19.62 14.77
C PHE A 221 13.28 -19.03 14.14
N LEU A 222 14.34 -19.82 14.07
CA LEU A 222 15.54 -19.54 13.27
C LEU A 222 15.69 -20.62 12.21
N LEU A 223 15.84 -20.21 10.95
CA LEU A 223 15.91 -21.09 9.79
C LEU A 223 17.23 -20.92 9.03
N HIS A 224 17.64 -21.98 8.34
CA HIS A 224 18.72 -21.96 7.37
C HIS A 224 18.49 -20.93 6.24
N PRO A 225 19.56 -20.49 5.53
CA PRO A 225 19.39 -19.79 4.26
C PRO A 225 18.58 -20.66 3.29
N LYS A 226 17.83 -20.05 2.37
CA LYS A 226 17.16 -20.84 1.33
C LYS A 226 18.17 -21.33 0.31
N SER A 227 18.16 -22.63 0.01
CA SER A 227 18.78 -23.15 -1.21
C SER A 227 18.10 -22.52 -2.42
N VAL A 228 18.87 -21.88 -3.31
CA VAL A 228 18.36 -21.31 -4.56
C VAL A 228 18.40 -22.40 -5.63
N ASP A 229 17.23 -22.85 -6.07
CA ASP A 229 17.15 -23.81 -7.19
C ASP A 229 17.75 -23.20 -8.47
N ALA A 230 18.71 -23.91 -9.06
CA ALA A 230 19.50 -23.42 -10.18
C ALA A 230 18.67 -23.05 -11.43
N GLU A 231 17.50 -23.68 -11.62
CA GLU A 231 16.55 -23.32 -12.69
C GLU A 231 15.89 -21.94 -12.50
N THR A 232 15.82 -21.43 -11.27
CA THR A 232 15.24 -20.10 -10.99
C THR A 232 16.27 -18.99 -11.25
N ALA A 233 17.55 -19.26 -11.00
CA ALA A 233 18.64 -18.30 -11.19
C ALA A 233 18.91 -17.97 -12.67
N SER A 234 18.72 -18.93 -13.57
CA SER A 234 19.00 -18.78 -15.00
C SER A 234 18.00 -17.89 -15.74
N ILE A 235 16.75 -17.81 -15.30
CA ILE A 235 15.68 -17.06 -15.97
C ILE A 235 15.79 -15.55 -15.76
N HIS A 236 16.35 -15.11 -14.62
CA HIS A 236 16.41 -13.70 -14.24
C HIS A 236 17.77 -13.01 -14.45
N GLY A 237 18.79 -13.71 -14.94
CA GLY A 237 20.12 -13.15 -15.28
C GLY A 237 20.99 -12.69 -14.10
N ASN A 238 20.40 -12.50 -12.91
CA ASN A 238 21.04 -11.96 -11.72
C ASN A 238 21.82 -13.03 -10.93
N LEU A 239 22.95 -13.50 -11.49
CA LEU A 239 23.83 -14.47 -10.83
C LEU A 239 24.42 -13.93 -9.50
N GLU A 240 24.53 -12.61 -9.35
CA GLU A 240 25.03 -11.91 -8.15
C GLU A 240 24.09 -11.98 -6.92
N HIS A 241 22.83 -12.41 -7.10
CA HIS A 241 21.94 -12.66 -5.96
C HIS A 241 22.36 -13.88 -5.13
N ILE A 242 23.19 -14.78 -5.67
CA ILE A 242 23.60 -16.02 -5.00
C ILE A 242 24.56 -15.69 -3.85
N THR A 243 25.72 -15.10 -4.16
CA THR A 243 26.80 -14.81 -3.19
C THR A 243 26.38 -13.87 -2.06
N SER A 244 25.41 -12.99 -2.30
CA SER A 244 24.90 -12.04 -1.30
C SER A 244 23.76 -12.59 -0.42
N THR A 245 23.16 -13.74 -0.77
CA THR A 245 22.06 -14.37 -0.02
C THR A 245 22.47 -15.65 0.71
N GLU A 246 23.49 -16.38 0.22
CA GLU A 246 24.02 -17.62 0.82
C GLU A 246 24.39 -17.49 2.32
N GLY A 247 24.72 -16.28 2.78
CA GLY A 247 25.11 -15.99 4.16
C GLY A 247 24.02 -15.46 5.10
N LYS A 248 22.72 -15.48 4.73
CA LYS A 248 21.62 -14.95 5.59
C LYS A 248 20.75 -16.04 6.20
N LEU A 249 20.71 -16.08 7.54
CA LEU A 249 19.72 -16.84 8.32
C LEU A 249 18.38 -16.10 8.30
N ARG A 250 17.27 -16.83 8.38
CA ARG A 250 15.92 -16.23 8.44
C ARG A 250 15.33 -16.42 9.83
N VAL A 251 15.02 -15.33 10.53
CA VAL A 251 14.22 -15.38 11.76
C VAL A 251 12.76 -15.20 11.38
N VAL A 252 11.92 -16.19 11.67
CA VAL A 252 10.48 -16.14 11.38
C VAL A 252 9.70 -16.05 12.69
N ILE A 253 8.69 -15.18 12.70
CA ILE A 253 7.90 -14.80 13.89
C ILE A 253 6.43 -14.96 13.56
N TYR A 254 5.77 -15.93 14.19
CA TYR A 254 4.33 -16.14 14.09
C TYR A 254 3.58 -15.58 15.30
N GLY A 255 2.41 -15.00 15.08
CA GLY A 255 1.53 -14.53 16.17
C GLY A 255 0.53 -13.47 15.70
N ASP A 256 -0.30 -13.01 16.63
CA ASP A 256 -1.22 -11.89 16.42
C ASP A 256 -0.52 -10.57 16.08
N MET A 257 -1.26 -9.61 15.52
CA MET A 257 -0.68 -8.39 14.96
C MET A 257 0.22 -7.63 15.94
N GLU A 258 -0.27 -7.29 17.14
CA GLU A 258 0.51 -6.56 18.15
C GLU A 258 1.69 -7.39 18.70
N CYS A 259 1.50 -8.69 18.94
CA CYS A 259 2.55 -9.59 19.44
C CYS A 259 3.69 -9.77 18.43
N CYS A 260 3.35 -9.99 17.16
CA CYS A 260 4.30 -10.15 16.05
C CYS A 260 5.08 -8.85 15.77
N GLU A 261 4.43 -7.67 15.78
CA GLU A 261 5.17 -6.38 15.70
C GLU A 261 6.10 -6.21 16.91
N HIS A 262 5.65 -6.54 18.12
CA HIS A 262 6.50 -6.37 19.31
C HIS A 262 7.71 -7.30 19.25
N ALA A 263 7.53 -8.59 18.94
CA ALA A 263 8.61 -9.56 18.84
C ALA A 263 9.63 -9.17 17.76
N LYS A 264 9.18 -8.76 16.56
CA LYS A 264 10.05 -8.21 15.50
C LYS A 264 10.83 -6.99 16.01
N THR A 265 10.16 -6.04 16.67
CA THR A 265 10.85 -4.85 17.22
C THR A 265 11.94 -5.26 18.21
N ARG A 266 11.65 -6.19 19.13
CA ARG A 266 12.63 -6.66 20.12
C ARG A 266 13.80 -7.39 19.47
N LEU A 267 13.57 -8.14 18.41
CA LEU A 267 14.61 -8.81 17.63
C LEU A 267 15.54 -7.80 16.93
N LEU A 268 14.99 -6.72 16.35
CA LEU A 268 15.80 -5.65 15.76
C LEU A 268 16.66 -4.94 16.82
N ILE A 269 16.11 -4.71 18.01
CA ILE A 269 16.85 -4.14 19.15
C ILE A 269 17.93 -5.11 19.67
N MET A 270 17.67 -6.43 19.66
CA MET A 270 18.67 -7.44 19.98
C MET A 270 19.84 -7.43 18.99
N ILE A 271 19.54 -7.32 17.69
CA ILE A 271 20.53 -7.17 16.62
C ILE A 271 21.37 -5.90 16.83
N ASP A 272 20.74 -4.78 17.16
CA ASP A 272 21.44 -3.53 17.51
C ASP A 272 22.37 -3.68 18.73
N GLN A 273 21.93 -4.38 19.77
CA GLN A 273 22.75 -4.65 20.95
C GLN A 273 23.97 -5.53 20.64
N ILE A 274 23.82 -6.55 19.79
CA ILE A 274 24.96 -7.38 19.33
C ILE A 274 25.96 -6.54 18.52
N LEU A 275 25.48 -5.56 17.76
CA LEU A 275 26.28 -4.55 17.05
C LEU A 275 26.85 -3.46 17.97
N GLY A 276 26.75 -3.61 19.30
CA GLY A 276 27.30 -2.69 20.29
C GLY A 276 26.53 -1.37 20.48
N ARG A 277 25.34 -1.24 19.88
CA ARG A 277 24.54 0.01 19.93
C ARG A 277 23.85 0.16 21.28
N VAL A 278 23.81 1.39 21.78
CA VAL A 278 23.08 1.77 23.00
C VAL A 278 21.58 1.83 22.69
N VAL A 279 20.73 1.50 23.66
CA VAL A 279 19.26 1.47 23.54
C VAL A 279 18.64 2.32 24.66
N ASP A 280 17.69 3.18 24.31
CA ASP A 280 16.98 4.05 25.25
C ASP A 280 15.54 4.31 24.74
N THR A 281 14.62 4.75 25.61
CA THR A 281 13.21 5.00 25.22
C THR A 281 12.74 6.42 25.55
N ILE A 282 11.75 6.90 24.78
CA ILE A 282 11.07 8.18 24.97
C ILE A 282 9.56 7.95 24.92
N LYS A 283 8.82 8.59 25.84
CA LYS A 283 7.37 8.51 25.91
C LYS A 283 6.75 9.78 25.34
N LEU A 284 6.05 9.67 24.22
CA LEU A 284 5.32 10.75 23.54
C LEU A 284 3.86 10.33 23.34
N GLU A 285 2.94 11.30 23.27
CA GLU A 285 1.52 11.00 23.07
C GLU A 285 1.27 10.32 21.71
N LEU A 286 0.58 9.17 21.73
CA LEU A 286 0.26 8.37 20.53
C LEU A 286 -0.37 9.19 19.39
N THR A 287 -1.24 10.15 19.72
CA THR A 287 -1.93 11.00 18.73
C THR A 287 -0.99 11.90 17.93
N LEU A 288 0.24 12.12 18.44
CA LEU A 288 1.25 12.96 17.82
C LEU A 288 2.29 12.16 17.02
N HIS A 289 2.38 10.84 17.18
CA HIS A 289 3.46 10.02 16.59
C HIS A 289 3.56 10.21 15.07
N ASN A 290 2.46 10.06 14.33
CA ASN A 290 2.45 10.26 12.88
C ASN A 290 2.58 11.74 12.46
N LEU A 291 2.10 12.66 13.28
CA LEU A 291 2.17 14.09 12.99
C LEU A 291 3.62 14.60 13.08
N ILE A 292 4.38 14.15 14.09
CA ILE A 292 5.81 14.48 14.18
C ILE A 292 6.63 13.74 13.13
N CYS A 293 6.19 12.56 12.66
CA CYS A 293 6.81 11.91 11.50
C CYS A 293 6.71 12.75 10.22
N GLY A 294 5.60 13.46 10.03
CA GLY A 294 5.29 14.18 8.80
C GLY A 294 4.97 13.24 7.63
N ARG A 295 4.62 13.84 6.49
CA ARG A 295 4.33 13.11 5.23
C ARG A 295 5.53 12.21 4.86
N HIS A 296 5.24 10.95 4.54
CA HIS A 296 6.21 9.91 4.21
C HIS A 296 7.37 9.76 5.23
N ARG A 297 7.13 10.11 6.50
CA ARG A 297 8.10 10.07 7.61
C ARG A 297 9.36 10.94 7.41
N ARG A 298 9.31 11.95 6.54
CA ARG A 298 10.46 12.81 6.19
C ARG A 298 11.16 13.41 7.42
N ASN A 299 10.42 13.83 8.44
CA ASN A 299 11.00 14.40 9.66
C ASN A 299 11.84 13.36 10.45
N ILE A 300 11.41 12.09 10.49
CA ILE A 300 12.15 11.03 11.19
C ILE A 300 13.44 10.74 10.45
N LYS A 301 13.40 10.61 9.12
CA LYS A 301 14.61 10.36 8.31
C LYS A 301 15.63 11.50 8.44
N LEU A 302 15.18 12.75 8.57
CA LEU A 302 16.06 13.89 8.89
C LEU A 302 16.66 13.82 10.30
N ILE A 303 15.94 13.28 11.30
CA ILE A 303 16.48 13.07 12.66
C ILE A 303 17.45 11.87 12.68
N GLU A 304 17.07 10.73 12.11
CA GLU A 304 17.91 9.52 11.98
C GLU A 304 19.24 9.89 11.30
N SER A 305 19.18 10.67 10.21
CA SER A 305 20.33 11.24 9.51
C SER A 305 21.19 12.15 10.40
N ALA A 306 20.59 13.23 10.93
CA ALA A 306 21.31 14.25 11.70
C ALA A 306 21.79 13.81 13.11
N THR A 307 21.56 12.55 13.49
CA THR A 307 22.02 11.97 14.76
C THR A 307 22.66 10.59 14.63
N ASN A 308 22.67 9.96 13.46
CA ASN A 308 23.09 8.57 13.28
C ASN A 308 22.43 7.64 14.33
N THR A 309 21.10 7.70 14.38
CA THR A 309 20.24 6.86 15.24
C THR A 309 19.19 6.13 14.41
N ALA A 310 18.62 5.06 14.98
CA ALA A 310 17.48 4.33 14.42
C ALA A 310 16.28 4.46 15.37
N ILE A 311 15.10 4.82 14.85
CA ILE A 311 13.93 5.22 15.65
C ILE A 311 12.74 4.29 15.37
N TYR A 312 12.37 3.50 16.38
CA TYR A 312 11.34 2.47 16.32
C TYR A 312 10.03 2.96 16.95
N PHE A 313 9.05 3.30 16.11
CA PHE A 313 7.70 3.67 16.56
C PHE A 313 6.88 2.45 16.98
N PRO A 314 5.86 2.59 17.86
CA PRO A 314 4.91 1.53 18.18
C PRO A 314 3.89 1.32 17.04
N PRO A 315 3.13 0.21 17.05
CA PRO A 315 2.12 -0.07 16.01
C PRO A 315 1.05 1.04 15.93
N LEU A 316 0.66 1.41 14.70
CA LEU A 316 -0.24 2.55 14.44
C LEU A 316 -1.68 2.38 14.95
N PHE A 317 -2.14 1.13 15.08
CA PHE A 317 -3.55 0.79 15.34
C PHE A 317 -3.74 -0.03 16.63
N PRO A 318 -3.25 0.43 17.79
CA PRO A 318 -3.46 -0.31 19.03
C PRO A 318 -4.94 -0.35 19.40
N THR A 319 -5.40 -1.44 20.01
CA THR A 319 -6.82 -1.66 20.43
C THR A 319 -7.88 -1.73 19.32
N VAL A 320 -7.50 -1.68 18.04
CA VAL A 320 -8.44 -2.00 16.95
C VAL A 320 -8.91 -3.45 17.06
N PHE A 321 -8.04 -4.35 17.53
CA PHE A 321 -8.37 -5.73 17.86
C PHE A 321 -8.17 -5.95 19.36
N GLY A 322 -9.12 -6.61 20.01
CA GLY A 322 -9.09 -6.87 21.45
C GLY A 322 -8.34 -8.14 21.87
N TYR A 323 -8.02 -9.04 20.93
CA TYR A 323 -7.38 -10.32 21.26
C TYR A 323 -5.92 -10.13 21.66
N SER A 324 -5.53 -10.77 22.76
CA SER A 324 -4.15 -10.87 23.22
C SER A 324 -3.94 -12.25 23.86
N PRO A 325 -2.87 -13.00 23.50
CA PRO A 325 -2.58 -14.29 24.11
C PRO A 325 -2.42 -14.22 25.64
N ALA A 326 -2.87 -15.25 26.34
CA ALA A 326 -2.82 -15.30 27.80
C ALA A 326 -1.39 -15.16 28.33
N GLY A 327 -1.14 -14.11 29.12
CA GLY A 327 0.18 -13.80 29.68
C GLY A 327 1.14 -13.08 28.74
N ALA A 328 0.70 -12.57 27.58
CA ALA A 328 1.49 -11.66 26.76
C ALA A 328 1.64 -10.28 27.43
N PHE A 329 2.82 -9.68 27.27
CA PHE A 329 3.12 -8.31 27.67
C PHE A 329 3.10 -7.41 26.42
N PRO A 330 2.01 -6.64 26.18
CA PRO A 330 1.93 -5.77 25.01
C PRO A 330 2.90 -4.59 25.11
N ARG A 331 3.36 -4.09 23.96
CA ARG A 331 4.24 -2.92 23.88
C ARG A 331 3.51 -1.66 24.38
N SER A 332 4.21 -0.80 25.12
CA SER A 332 3.66 0.48 25.57
C SER A 332 3.40 1.41 24.36
N ARG A 333 2.17 1.90 24.24
CA ARG A 333 1.66 2.62 23.04
C ARG A 333 2.21 4.03 22.87
N ASP A 334 2.74 4.59 23.95
CA ASP A 334 3.41 5.89 24.02
C ASP A 334 4.93 5.78 23.81
N GLU A 335 5.50 4.57 23.83
CA GLU A 335 6.94 4.34 23.91
C GLU A 335 7.58 4.14 22.53
N ILE A 336 8.37 5.13 22.14
CA ILE A 336 9.29 5.09 21.00
C ILE A 336 10.65 4.66 21.53
N ILE A 337 11.31 3.75 20.81
CA ILE A 337 12.60 3.19 21.19
C ILE A 337 13.64 3.75 20.22
N ILE A 338 14.80 4.17 20.72
CA ILE A 338 15.87 4.80 19.94
C ILE A 338 17.16 4.03 20.21
N THR A 339 17.86 3.68 19.13
CA THR A 339 19.19 3.06 19.21
C THR A 339 20.25 3.91 18.48
N GLY A 340 21.50 3.82 18.92
CA GLY A 340 22.59 4.63 18.39
C GLY A 340 23.95 4.24 18.95
N ASP A 341 25.03 4.72 18.33
CA ASP A 341 26.40 4.30 18.70
C ASP A 341 26.84 4.85 20.07
N ASN A 342 26.19 5.89 20.57
CA ASN A 342 26.46 6.47 21.88
C ASN A 342 25.21 7.18 22.45
N GLN A 343 25.25 7.50 23.75
CA GLN A 343 24.13 8.12 24.46
C GLN A 343 23.88 9.59 24.05
N ASP A 344 24.87 10.34 23.57
CA ASP A 344 24.68 11.75 23.16
C ASP A 344 23.85 11.83 21.87
N ASN A 345 24.16 11.01 20.86
CA ASN A 345 23.35 10.86 19.64
C ASN A 345 21.87 10.60 19.98
N ILE A 346 21.62 9.73 20.95
CA ILE A 346 20.27 9.38 21.44
C ILE A 346 19.61 10.57 22.16
N LEU A 347 20.32 11.28 23.05
CA LEU A 347 19.81 12.48 23.73
C LEU A 347 19.50 13.60 22.72
N GLN A 348 20.33 13.75 21.69
CA GLN A 348 20.11 14.66 20.58
C GLN A 348 18.88 14.29 19.73
N ALA A 349 18.63 13.01 19.49
CA ALA A 349 17.43 12.53 18.79
C ALA A 349 16.17 12.77 19.64
N LYS A 350 16.21 12.42 20.92
CA LYS A 350 15.14 12.72 21.90
C LYS A 350 14.81 14.21 21.95
N LYS A 351 15.82 15.08 21.97
CA LYS A 351 15.62 16.53 21.94
C LYS A 351 14.90 16.97 20.65
N ARG A 352 15.40 16.57 19.47
CA ARG A 352 14.77 16.92 18.19
C ARG A 352 13.30 16.45 18.10
N LEU A 353 12.98 15.28 18.66
CA LEU A 353 11.59 14.79 18.76
C LEU A 353 10.73 15.66 19.70
N TYR A 354 11.24 16.07 20.87
CA TYR A 354 10.53 17.02 21.75
C TYR A 354 10.36 18.42 21.14
N ASP A 355 11.36 18.91 20.40
CA ASP A 355 11.28 20.18 19.69
C ASP A 355 10.18 20.12 18.61
N LEU A 356 10.07 19.02 17.85
CA LEU A 356 8.95 18.77 16.91
C LEU A 356 7.59 18.72 17.60
N VAL A 357 7.45 17.97 18.70
CA VAL A 357 6.21 17.93 19.51
C VAL A 357 5.78 19.33 19.95
N THR A 358 6.74 20.17 20.36
CA THR A 358 6.48 21.52 20.89
C THR A 358 5.98 22.50 19.82
N ILE A 359 6.40 22.35 18.56
CA ILE A 359 5.92 23.20 17.44
C ILE A 359 4.68 22.64 16.72
N THR A 360 4.35 21.37 16.93
CA THR A 360 3.24 20.69 16.25
C THR A 360 1.89 21.25 16.72
N LYS A 361 1.17 21.88 15.79
CA LYS A 361 -0.25 22.23 15.98
C LYS A 361 -1.12 21.05 15.56
N THR A 362 -2.28 20.90 16.19
CA THR A 362 -3.21 19.81 15.92
C THR A 362 -4.58 20.36 15.52
N PHE A 363 -5.11 19.86 14.41
CA PHE A 363 -6.50 20.04 13.99
C PHE A 363 -7.18 18.68 14.06
N VAL A 364 -8.42 18.63 14.57
CA VAL A 364 -9.15 17.39 14.86
C VAL A 364 -10.56 17.48 14.28
N LYS A 365 -11.04 16.38 13.66
CA LYS A 365 -12.42 16.24 13.18
C LYS A 365 -12.97 14.85 13.52
N ASP A 366 -14.14 14.83 14.14
CA ASP A 366 -14.91 13.61 14.40
C ASP A 366 -15.91 13.40 13.26
N VAL A 367 -15.97 12.18 12.72
CA VAL A 367 -16.74 11.90 11.50
C VAL A 367 -17.53 10.60 11.65
N ALA A 368 -18.81 10.63 11.26
CA ALA A 368 -19.70 9.48 11.33
C ALA A 368 -19.58 8.59 10.08
N ILE A 369 -19.36 7.30 10.29
CA ILE A 369 -19.21 6.24 9.27
C ILE A 369 -20.20 5.10 9.52
N THR A 370 -20.67 4.46 8.44
CA THR A 370 -21.70 3.41 8.48
C THR A 370 -21.27 2.22 9.34
N THR A 371 -21.97 1.96 10.46
CA THR A 371 -21.58 0.97 11.48
C THR A 371 -21.35 -0.43 10.93
N SER A 372 -22.21 -0.91 10.01
CA SER A 372 -22.07 -2.22 9.37
C SER A 372 -20.86 -2.35 8.44
N LYS A 373 -20.17 -1.24 8.11
CA LYS A 373 -19.00 -1.20 7.22
C LYS A 373 -17.68 -1.01 7.96
N VAL A 374 -17.73 -0.45 9.17
CA VAL A 374 -16.54 -0.21 10.00
C VAL A 374 -15.72 -1.50 10.13
N ASP A 375 -16.35 -2.60 10.55
CA ASP A 375 -15.67 -3.87 10.74
C ASP A 375 -15.01 -4.39 9.45
N TYR A 376 -15.67 -4.28 8.30
CA TYR A 376 -15.08 -4.69 7.01
C TYR A 376 -13.89 -3.82 6.61
N ILE A 377 -13.91 -2.53 6.93
CA ILE A 377 -12.79 -1.62 6.70
C ILE A 377 -11.62 -1.96 7.64
N LEU A 378 -11.89 -2.28 8.91
CA LEU A 378 -10.88 -2.72 9.88
C LEU A 378 -10.29 -4.09 9.55
N LEU A 379 -11.10 -5.03 9.04
CA LEU A 379 -10.68 -6.40 8.69
C LEU A 379 -9.96 -6.46 7.33
N GLU A 380 -10.46 -5.77 6.30
CA GLU A 380 -9.96 -5.96 4.93
C GLU A 380 -9.22 -4.75 4.32
N ARG A 381 -9.21 -3.57 4.97
CA ARG A 381 -8.69 -2.32 4.38
C ARG A 381 -7.75 -1.53 5.30
N LEU A 382 -7.38 -2.06 6.47
CA LEU A 382 -6.55 -1.37 7.47
C LEU A 382 -5.17 -0.92 6.94
N GLU A 383 -4.52 -1.72 6.09
CA GLU A 383 -3.26 -1.33 5.44
C GLU A 383 -3.44 -0.18 4.43
N LYS A 384 -4.63 0.01 3.85
CA LYS A 384 -4.94 1.22 3.06
C LYS A 384 -5.07 2.44 3.97
N ILE A 385 -5.69 2.30 5.14
CA ILE A 385 -5.76 3.39 6.14
C ILE A 385 -4.36 3.79 6.61
N LYS A 386 -3.45 2.82 6.82
CA LYS A 386 -2.04 3.10 7.13
C LYS A 386 -1.35 3.92 6.04
N LYS A 387 -1.53 3.58 4.76
CA LYS A 387 -0.95 4.35 3.64
C LYS A 387 -1.53 5.78 3.56
N ILE A 388 -2.85 5.94 3.74
CA ILE A 388 -3.52 7.24 3.81
C ILE A 388 -2.92 8.10 4.96
N ILE A 389 -2.69 7.50 6.12
CA ILE A 389 -2.05 8.10 7.30
C ILE A 389 -0.61 8.55 7.01
N GLU A 390 0.21 7.66 6.43
CA GLU A 390 1.64 7.92 6.15
C GLU A 390 1.81 8.98 5.05
N GLN A 391 0.92 9.00 4.06
CA GLN A 391 0.92 9.97 2.96
C GLN A 391 0.45 11.37 3.41
N ASN A 392 -0.62 11.45 4.21
CA ASN A 392 -1.16 12.74 4.68
C ASN A 392 -0.50 13.25 5.98
N GLY A 393 0.37 12.47 6.64
CA GLY A 393 1.00 12.86 7.91
C GLY A 393 0.00 12.96 9.07
N SER A 394 -1.04 12.12 9.05
CA SER A 394 -2.20 12.22 9.93
C SER A 394 -2.28 11.07 10.95
N TYR A 395 -3.13 11.25 11.96
CA TYR A 395 -3.49 10.24 12.95
C TYR A 395 -5.00 9.96 12.86
N VAL A 396 -5.38 8.69 12.93
CA VAL A 396 -6.79 8.29 12.91
C VAL A 396 -7.06 7.36 14.09
N LEU A 397 -7.87 7.83 15.03
CA LEU A 397 -8.44 7.00 16.08
C LEU A 397 -9.64 6.25 15.49
N LEU A 398 -9.44 4.95 15.32
CA LEU A 398 -10.45 4.00 14.87
C LEU A 398 -11.20 3.41 16.08
N PRO A 399 -12.49 3.07 15.96
CA PRO A 399 -13.20 2.31 16.98
C PRO A 399 -12.68 0.87 17.06
N PRO A 400 -12.76 0.19 18.23
CA PRO A 400 -12.48 -1.25 18.33
C PRO A 400 -13.40 -2.09 17.44
N LEU A 401 -12.88 -3.19 16.90
CA LEU A 401 -13.61 -4.12 16.05
C LEU A 401 -14.86 -4.68 16.75
N GLY A 402 -15.97 -4.76 16.02
CA GLY A 402 -17.24 -5.25 16.55
C GLY A 402 -17.89 -4.31 17.57
N ASN A 403 -17.39 -3.08 17.74
CA ASN A 403 -18.09 -2.03 18.46
C ASN A 403 -19.04 -1.30 17.50
N HIS A 404 -20.32 -1.16 17.86
CA HIS A 404 -21.33 -0.48 17.03
C HIS A 404 -21.19 1.06 17.04
N SER A 405 -19.99 1.57 17.33
CA SER A 405 -19.63 2.99 17.33
C SER A 405 -19.16 3.41 15.93
N GLY A 406 -20.08 3.93 15.12
CA GLY A 406 -19.81 4.46 13.78
C GLY A 406 -19.14 5.84 13.78
N VAL A 407 -18.13 6.06 14.61
CA VAL A 407 -17.40 7.34 14.71
C VAL A 407 -15.90 7.09 14.65
N LEU A 408 -15.23 7.79 13.74
CA LEU A 408 -13.78 7.88 13.65
C LEU A 408 -13.33 9.31 13.94
N ARG A 409 -12.13 9.49 14.49
CA ARG A 409 -11.52 10.80 14.75
C ARG A 409 -10.24 10.93 13.95
N VAL A 410 -10.17 11.94 13.09
CA VAL A 410 -8.97 12.28 12.30
C VAL A 410 -8.28 13.50 12.93
N GLN A 411 -6.96 13.45 12.99
CA GLN A 411 -6.11 14.50 13.52
C GLN A 411 -4.92 14.72 12.58
N ALA A 412 -4.56 15.97 12.28
CA ALA A 412 -3.38 16.30 11.46
C ALA A 412 -2.80 17.69 11.80
N THR A 413 -1.69 18.05 11.16
CA THR A 413 -0.98 19.33 11.34
C THR A 413 -1.72 20.54 10.76
N ASP A 414 -2.63 20.32 9.83
CA ASP A 414 -3.46 21.33 9.17
C ASP A 414 -4.83 20.75 8.76
N ILE A 415 -5.76 21.64 8.40
CA ILE A 415 -7.14 21.28 8.04
C ILE A 415 -7.20 20.54 6.70
N LEU A 416 -6.30 20.81 5.75
CA LEU A 416 -6.32 20.20 4.42
C LEU A 416 -6.01 18.71 4.50
N ASN A 417 -5.02 18.33 5.30
CA ASN A 417 -4.61 16.93 5.48
C ASN A 417 -5.60 16.14 6.35
N VAL A 418 -6.33 16.78 7.28
CA VAL A 418 -7.54 16.20 7.90
C VAL A 418 -8.59 15.90 6.83
N GLU A 419 -8.97 16.89 6.03
CA GLU A 419 -10.02 16.76 5.02
C GLU A 419 -9.66 15.79 3.88
N ARG A 420 -8.39 15.65 3.51
CA ARG A 420 -7.88 14.61 2.59
C ARG A 420 -8.05 13.21 3.19
N THR A 421 -7.47 12.99 4.37
CA THR A 421 -7.55 11.72 5.14
C THR A 421 -9.01 11.25 5.28
N VAL A 422 -9.95 12.15 5.62
CA VAL A 422 -11.36 11.79 5.77
C VAL A 422 -12.00 11.38 4.43
N ARG A 423 -11.78 12.12 3.33
CA ARG A 423 -12.33 11.76 2.01
C ARG A 423 -11.80 10.41 1.52
N GLU A 424 -10.51 10.17 1.70
CA GLU A 424 -9.86 8.91 1.29
C GLU A 424 -10.42 7.71 2.07
N ILE A 425 -10.63 7.85 3.39
CA ILE A 425 -11.26 6.81 4.21
C ILE A 425 -12.76 6.63 3.86
N MET A 426 -13.49 7.71 3.60
CA MET A 426 -14.90 7.66 3.19
C MET A 426 -15.09 7.05 1.79
N SER A 427 -14.08 7.12 0.93
CA SER A 427 -14.06 6.41 -0.37
C SER A 427 -14.00 4.88 -0.17
N LEU A 428 -13.27 4.38 0.83
CA LEU A 428 -13.23 2.95 1.15
C LEU A 428 -14.61 2.39 1.53
N ALA A 429 -15.48 3.19 2.15
CA ALA A 429 -16.85 2.79 2.50
C ALA A 429 -17.74 2.54 1.27
N GLY A 430 -17.40 3.08 0.09
CA GLY A 430 -18.13 2.84 -1.15
C GLY A 430 -17.97 1.41 -1.70
N GLN A 431 -16.93 0.68 -1.28
CA GLN A 431 -16.66 -0.71 -1.70
C GLN A 431 -17.53 -1.76 -0.98
N PHE A 432 -18.39 -1.33 -0.05
CA PHE A 432 -19.21 -2.21 0.77
C PHE A 432 -20.69 -1.85 0.63
N TYR A 433 -21.54 -2.84 0.39
CA TYR A 433 -22.97 -2.67 0.17
C TYR A 433 -23.77 -3.24 1.35
N SER A 434 -25.00 -2.73 1.53
CA SER A 434 -25.98 -3.30 2.46
C SER A 434 -27.29 -3.56 1.74
N ALA A 435 -27.70 -4.82 1.62
CA ALA A 435 -28.99 -5.19 1.05
C ALA A 435 -30.00 -5.63 2.12
N SER A 436 -31.28 -5.58 1.79
CA SER A 436 -32.38 -6.09 2.62
C SER A 436 -33.49 -6.67 1.75
N TRP A 437 -33.87 -7.91 2.01
CA TRP A 437 -34.77 -8.73 1.20
C TRP A 437 -35.95 -9.21 2.04
N TRP A 438 -37.07 -8.51 1.97
CA TRP A 438 -38.32 -8.90 2.63
C TRP A 438 -39.09 -9.90 1.77
N LEU A 439 -39.44 -11.04 2.36
CA LEU A 439 -40.37 -12.01 1.77
C LEU A 439 -41.78 -11.75 2.29
N THR A 440 -42.75 -11.78 1.38
CA THR A 440 -44.17 -11.53 1.64
C THR A 440 -45.02 -12.53 0.85
N GLY A 441 -46.29 -12.72 1.26
CA GLY A 441 -47.22 -13.55 0.49
C GLY A 441 -46.81 -15.02 0.32
N LEU A 442 -46.15 -15.62 1.32
CA LEU A 442 -46.06 -17.09 1.40
C LEU A 442 -47.49 -17.66 1.41
N GLU A 443 -47.79 -18.58 0.50
CA GLU A 443 -49.10 -19.23 0.45
C GLU A 443 -49.38 -20.01 1.74
N ALA A 444 -50.66 -20.10 2.14
CA ALA A 444 -51.07 -20.84 3.35
C ALA A 444 -50.75 -22.35 3.33
N SER A 445 -50.36 -22.89 2.17
CA SER A 445 -49.86 -24.25 1.97
C SER A 445 -48.37 -24.42 2.29
N GLN A 446 -47.61 -23.33 2.43
CA GLN A 446 -46.14 -23.36 2.50
C GLN A 446 -45.62 -23.23 3.93
N ARG A 447 -44.78 -24.18 4.33
CA ARG A 447 -44.09 -24.20 5.62
C ARG A 447 -43.01 -23.12 5.68
N GLN A 448 -43.08 -22.22 6.67
CA GLN A 448 -41.98 -21.30 6.97
C GLN A 448 -40.72 -22.08 7.41
N PRO A 449 -39.50 -21.60 7.10
CA PRO A 449 -38.26 -22.28 7.49
C PRO A 449 -38.17 -22.39 9.02
N THR A 450 -37.92 -23.58 9.52
CA THR A 450 -37.76 -23.84 10.96
C THR A 450 -36.41 -23.31 11.47
N PRO A 451 -36.21 -23.18 12.79
CA PRO A 451 -34.90 -22.90 13.37
C PRO A 451 -33.80 -23.89 12.96
N ALA A 452 -34.14 -25.14 12.60
CA ALA A 452 -33.18 -26.09 12.05
C ALA A 452 -32.81 -25.74 10.59
N ASP A 453 -33.79 -25.43 9.75
CA ASP A 453 -33.56 -25.01 8.36
C ASP A 453 -32.74 -23.71 8.31
N ILE A 454 -33.04 -22.74 9.19
CA ILE A 454 -32.31 -21.47 9.31
C ILE A 454 -30.84 -21.70 9.70
N ARG A 455 -30.57 -22.55 10.71
CA ARG A 455 -29.20 -22.88 11.15
C ARG A 455 -28.40 -23.67 10.11
N ALA A 456 -29.04 -24.40 9.20
CA ALA A 456 -28.37 -25.05 8.07
C ALA A 456 -28.15 -24.09 6.89
N MET A 457 -29.12 -23.22 6.61
CA MET A 457 -29.14 -22.30 5.48
C MET A 457 -28.16 -21.14 5.62
N LEU A 458 -28.14 -20.45 6.76
CA LEU A 458 -27.35 -19.22 6.92
C LEU A 458 -25.84 -19.45 6.80
N PRO A 459 -25.23 -20.50 7.39
CA PRO A 459 -23.81 -20.81 7.17
C PRO A 459 -23.47 -21.10 5.71
N ASP A 460 -24.31 -21.83 4.96
CA ASP A 460 -24.02 -22.12 3.55
C ASP A 460 -24.10 -20.85 2.68
N ILE A 461 -25.08 -19.95 2.92
CA ILE A 461 -25.09 -18.63 2.26
C ILE A 461 -23.83 -17.84 2.62
N CYS A 462 -23.51 -17.73 3.91
CA CYS A 462 -22.42 -16.89 4.41
C CYS A 462 -21.04 -17.40 3.96
N ILE A 463 -20.78 -18.71 3.99
CA ILE A 463 -19.53 -19.31 3.52
C ILE A 463 -19.36 -19.15 2.00
N ASN A 464 -20.41 -19.41 1.21
CA ASN A 464 -20.32 -19.35 -0.25
C ASN A 464 -20.31 -17.89 -0.79
N SER A 465 -20.94 -16.95 -0.08
CA SER A 465 -20.95 -15.52 -0.48
C SER A 465 -19.84 -14.66 0.14
N GLY A 466 -19.36 -14.99 1.34
CA GLY A 466 -18.51 -14.09 2.14
C GLY A 466 -19.25 -12.94 2.82
N ALA A 467 -20.57 -12.80 2.60
CA ALA A 467 -21.37 -11.74 3.20
C ALA A 467 -21.86 -12.12 4.60
N GLU A 468 -21.93 -11.17 5.53
CA GLU A 468 -22.66 -11.31 6.79
C GLU A 468 -24.16 -11.30 6.52
N ILE A 469 -24.87 -12.30 7.04
CA ILE A 469 -26.31 -12.47 6.84
C ILE A 469 -27.02 -12.40 8.20
N THR A 470 -27.97 -11.47 8.36
CA THR A 470 -28.92 -11.49 9.49
C THR A 470 -30.31 -11.83 8.97
N PHE A 471 -30.99 -12.79 9.60
CA PHE A 471 -32.34 -13.22 9.24
C PHE A 471 -33.31 -13.08 10.41
N GLU A 472 -34.35 -12.28 10.19
CA GLU A 472 -35.43 -12.01 11.14
C GLU A 472 -36.76 -11.89 10.38
N LYS A 473 -37.88 -12.40 10.93
CA LYS A 473 -39.24 -12.10 10.43
C LYS A 473 -39.44 -12.24 8.90
N LEU A 474 -38.80 -13.25 8.28
CA LEU A 474 -38.78 -13.49 6.82
C LEU A 474 -38.09 -12.38 5.99
N ASN A 475 -37.16 -11.64 6.59
CA ASN A 475 -36.31 -10.64 5.96
C ASN A 475 -34.83 -11.05 6.10
N PHE A 476 -34.07 -10.99 5.01
CA PHE A 476 -32.61 -11.10 5.03
C PHE A 476 -31.98 -9.72 4.98
N HIS A 477 -31.16 -9.36 5.96
CA HIS A 477 -30.18 -8.28 5.86
C HIS A 477 -28.84 -8.87 5.44
N ILE A 478 -28.17 -8.24 4.47
CA ILE A 478 -26.94 -8.74 3.84
C ILE A 478 -25.91 -7.60 3.85
N ASN A 479 -24.75 -7.81 4.47
CA ASN A 479 -23.63 -6.85 4.48
C ASN A 479 -22.37 -7.50 3.89
N GLY A 480 -21.51 -6.72 3.24
CA GLY A 480 -20.21 -7.16 2.74
C GLY A 480 -19.69 -6.28 1.62
N SER A 481 -18.67 -6.75 0.89
CA SER A 481 -18.30 -6.14 -0.39
C SER A 481 -19.46 -6.20 -1.39
N ASP A 482 -19.39 -5.39 -2.44
CA ASP A 482 -20.32 -5.45 -3.57
C ASP A 482 -20.46 -6.88 -4.12
N ASP A 483 -19.34 -7.57 -4.37
CA ASP A 483 -19.32 -8.96 -4.82
C ASP A 483 -19.83 -9.97 -3.79
N ALA A 484 -19.69 -9.69 -2.49
CA ALA A 484 -20.27 -10.52 -1.44
C ALA A 484 -21.79 -10.40 -1.42
N VAL A 485 -22.32 -9.18 -1.52
CA VAL A 485 -23.77 -8.93 -1.58
C VAL A 485 -24.39 -9.47 -2.87
N LYS A 486 -23.76 -9.26 -4.03
CA LYS A 486 -24.18 -9.83 -5.33
C LYS A 486 -24.21 -11.37 -5.29
N ALA A 487 -23.22 -12.02 -4.67
CA ALA A 487 -23.21 -13.48 -4.48
C ALA A 487 -24.29 -13.97 -3.51
N ALA A 488 -24.45 -13.32 -2.35
CA ALA A 488 -25.47 -13.67 -1.37
C ALA A 488 -26.89 -13.56 -1.95
N MET A 489 -27.18 -12.49 -2.69
CA MET A 489 -28.45 -12.33 -3.43
C MET A 489 -28.65 -13.46 -4.46
N THR A 490 -27.61 -13.86 -5.19
CA THR A 490 -27.67 -14.97 -6.15
C THR A 490 -28.02 -16.30 -5.46
N ILE A 491 -27.39 -16.59 -4.32
CA ILE A 491 -27.63 -17.81 -3.54
C ILE A 491 -29.03 -17.78 -2.89
N ILE A 492 -29.45 -16.66 -2.31
CA ILE A 492 -30.79 -16.49 -1.72
C ILE A 492 -31.88 -16.66 -2.78
N ASN A 493 -31.68 -16.11 -3.98
CA ASN A 493 -32.59 -16.32 -5.11
C ASN A 493 -32.70 -17.80 -5.54
N SER A 494 -31.71 -18.65 -5.22
CA SER A 494 -31.74 -20.07 -5.57
C SER A 494 -32.73 -20.88 -4.71
N LEU A 495 -33.04 -20.40 -3.49
CA LEU A 495 -33.75 -21.13 -2.44
C LEU A 495 -35.21 -21.44 -2.81
N PRO A 496 -35.71 -22.68 -2.56
CA PRO A 496 -37.04 -23.10 -3.02
C PRO A 496 -38.23 -22.28 -2.48
N PHE A 497 -38.12 -21.72 -1.27
CA PHE A 497 -39.18 -20.91 -0.67
C PHE A 497 -39.10 -19.42 -1.08
N VAL A 498 -37.90 -18.92 -1.38
CA VAL A 498 -37.70 -17.54 -1.87
C VAL A 498 -38.29 -17.39 -3.28
N LYS A 499 -38.02 -18.34 -4.18
CA LYS A 499 -38.56 -18.37 -5.56
C LYS A 499 -40.10 -18.35 -5.65
N LYS A 500 -40.79 -18.68 -4.57
CA LYS A 500 -42.26 -18.76 -4.50
C LYS A 500 -42.90 -17.65 -3.66
N ALA A 501 -42.09 -16.80 -3.01
CA ALA A 501 -42.57 -15.69 -2.20
C ALA A 501 -42.53 -14.37 -2.99
N SER A 502 -43.54 -13.51 -2.78
CA SER A 502 -43.50 -12.15 -3.30
C SER A 502 -42.40 -11.38 -2.57
N SER A 503 -41.43 -10.85 -3.30
CA SER A 503 -40.20 -10.30 -2.74
C SER A 503 -40.12 -8.79 -2.91
N THR A 504 -39.67 -8.08 -1.88
CA THR A 504 -39.18 -6.70 -2.00
C THR A 504 -37.70 -6.70 -1.63
N LEU A 505 -36.86 -6.27 -2.58
CA LEU A 505 -35.41 -6.22 -2.41
C LEU A 505 -34.93 -4.78 -2.48
N ARG A 506 -34.02 -4.43 -1.58
CA ARG A 506 -33.40 -3.11 -1.44
C ARG A 506 -31.88 -3.29 -1.39
N VAL A 507 -31.12 -2.51 -2.16
CA VAL A 507 -29.66 -2.46 -2.11
C VAL A 507 -29.22 -1.02 -1.87
N LYS A 508 -28.49 -0.79 -0.78
CA LYS A 508 -27.82 0.49 -0.49
C LYS A 508 -26.36 0.42 -0.93
N VAL A 509 -26.00 1.30 -1.85
CA VAL A 509 -24.63 1.69 -2.19
C VAL A 509 -24.33 3.03 -1.52
N GLU A 510 -23.08 3.29 -1.16
CA GLU A 510 -22.64 4.57 -0.58
C GLU A 510 -21.60 5.23 -1.50
N LEU A 511 -21.66 6.54 -1.68
CA LEU A 511 -20.81 7.26 -2.62
C LEU A 511 -20.54 8.69 -2.15
N ALA A 512 -19.39 9.26 -2.52
CA ALA A 512 -19.05 10.65 -2.22
C ALA A 512 -20.04 11.65 -2.85
N ASN A 513 -20.40 12.68 -2.08
CA ASN A 513 -21.35 13.73 -2.43
C ASN A 513 -20.99 14.45 -3.75
N GLU A 514 -19.70 14.64 -4.03
CA GLU A 514 -19.22 15.25 -5.30
C GLU A 514 -19.60 14.44 -6.55
N HIS A 515 -19.94 13.16 -6.41
CA HIS A 515 -20.33 12.29 -7.52
C HIS A 515 -21.85 12.22 -7.76
N LYS A 516 -22.65 12.83 -6.89
CA LYS A 516 -24.12 12.75 -6.94
C LYS A 516 -24.69 13.27 -8.28
N GLU A 517 -24.21 14.42 -8.75
CA GLU A 517 -24.65 15.00 -10.04
C GLU A 517 -24.14 14.21 -11.24
N PHE A 518 -22.96 13.59 -11.12
CA PHE A 518 -22.38 12.74 -12.15
C PHE A 518 -23.22 11.49 -12.39
N VAL A 519 -23.64 10.81 -11.31
CA VAL A 519 -24.48 9.60 -11.36
C VAL A 519 -25.94 9.95 -11.70
N SER A 520 -26.49 11.05 -11.18
CA SER A 520 -27.86 11.49 -11.52
C SER A 520 -28.00 11.91 -12.98
N GLY A 521 -26.98 12.59 -13.51
CA GLY A 521 -27.05 13.34 -14.75
C GLY A 521 -27.96 14.57 -14.67
N LYS A 522 -27.94 15.38 -15.73
CA LYS A 522 -28.76 16.60 -15.85
C LYS A 522 -30.24 16.28 -15.62
N LYS A 523 -30.88 16.97 -14.67
CA LYS A 523 -32.29 16.77 -14.26
C LYS A 523 -32.65 15.31 -13.93
N ASN A 524 -31.73 14.57 -13.29
CA ASN A 524 -31.84 13.13 -12.96
C ASN A 524 -32.02 12.21 -14.19
N GLY A 525 -31.68 12.68 -15.39
CA GLY A 525 -31.97 11.98 -16.65
C GLY A 525 -31.33 10.58 -16.79
N LYS A 526 -30.15 10.33 -16.21
CA LYS A 526 -29.52 9.00 -16.20
C LYS A 526 -30.36 8.02 -15.37
N ILE A 527 -30.66 8.41 -14.13
CA ILE A 527 -31.37 7.57 -13.16
C ILE A 527 -32.81 7.32 -13.57
N ASN A 528 -33.50 8.33 -14.12
CA ASN A 528 -34.83 8.16 -14.70
C ASN A 528 -34.83 7.11 -15.83
N LYS A 529 -33.80 7.13 -16.68
CA LYS A 529 -33.62 6.12 -17.74
C LYS A 529 -33.37 4.73 -17.14
N ILE A 530 -32.50 4.59 -16.16
CA ILE A 530 -32.22 3.30 -15.49
C ILE A 530 -33.49 2.72 -14.84
N MET A 531 -34.23 3.53 -14.07
CA MET A 531 -35.50 3.13 -13.45
C MET A 531 -36.50 2.60 -14.49
N SER A 532 -36.61 3.29 -15.63
CA SER A 532 -37.49 2.90 -16.74
C SER A 532 -37.02 1.64 -17.48
N GLN A 533 -35.70 1.38 -17.53
CA GLN A 533 -35.12 0.23 -18.23
C GLN A 533 -35.09 -1.05 -17.38
N SER A 534 -35.03 -0.94 -16.05
CA SER A 534 -34.88 -2.08 -15.13
C SER A 534 -36.10 -2.32 -14.23
N ASN A 535 -37.11 -1.45 -14.27
CA ASN A 535 -38.34 -1.52 -13.45
C ASN A 535 -38.03 -1.52 -11.93
N VAL A 536 -37.15 -0.60 -11.52
CA VAL A 536 -36.76 -0.36 -10.12
C VAL A 536 -37.06 1.09 -9.73
N GLN A 537 -37.23 1.33 -8.43
CA GLN A 537 -37.20 2.67 -7.84
C GLN A 537 -35.79 2.93 -7.31
N ILE A 538 -35.15 4.02 -7.74
CA ILE A 538 -33.89 4.51 -7.17
C ILE A 538 -34.17 5.76 -6.35
N VAL A 539 -33.68 5.79 -5.12
CA VAL A 539 -33.75 6.96 -4.22
C VAL A 539 -32.33 7.40 -3.86
N PHE A 540 -32.11 8.71 -3.76
CA PHE A 540 -30.88 9.26 -3.18
C PHE A 540 -31.19 9.79 -1.78
N ASP A 541 -30.46 9.29 -0.79
CA ASP A 541 -30.66 9.58 0.63
C ASP A 541 -29.36 10.17 1.21
N GLY A 542 -29.45 11.21 2.04
CA GLY A 542 -28.27 11.89 2.59
C GLY A 542 -27.67 11.11 3.76
N PHE A 543 -26.34 10.99 3.83
CA PHE A 543 -25.69 10.34 4.98
C PHE A 543 -24.91 11.32 5.85
N ASN A 544 -23.83 11.91 5.34
CA ASN A 544 -23.01 12.89 6.05
C ASN A 544 -22.50 13.97 5.07
N GLU A 545 -21.59 14.84 5.52
CA GLU A 545 -21.02 15.91 4.68
C GLU A 545 -20.18 15.38 3.49
N TYR A 546 -19.67 14.14 3.59
CA TYR A 546 -18.81 13.50 2.58
C TYR A 546 -19.56 12.58 1.63
N ASN A 547 -20.50 11.79 2.13
CA ASN A 547 -21.15 10.67 1.44
C ASN A 547 -22.69 10.77 1.44
N PHE A 548 -23.31 10.13 0.46
CA PHE A 548 -24.74 9.85 0.36
C PHE A 548 -24.99 8.39 -0.02
N TYR A 549 -26.22 7.92 0.16
CA TYR A 549 -26.66 6.60 -0.27
C TYR A 549 -27.40 6.64 -1.61
N ILE A 550 -27.10 5.66 -2.47
CA ILE A 550 -27.93 5.27 -3.60
C ILE A 550 -28.72 4.03 -3.17
N ASP A 551 -30.04 4.12 -3.24
CA ASP A 551 -30.97 3.15 -2.67
C ASP A 551 -31.83 2.54 -3.79
N VAL A 552 -31.38 1.39 -4.31
CA VAL A 552 -32.00 0.67 -5.43
C VAL A 552 -33.04 -0.32 -4.88
N ARG A 553 -34.31 -0.18 -5.29
CA ARG A 553 -35.45 -0.96 -4.77
C ARG A 553 -36.20 -1.63 -5.92
N GLY A 554 -36.41 -2.95 -5.84
CA GLY A 554 -37.16 -3.71 -6.84
C GLY A 554 -38.08 -4.78 -6.23
N SER A 555 -39.07 -5.19 -7.01
CA SER A 555 -40.05 -6.23 -6.66
C SER A 555 -39.67 -7.64 -7.15
N SER A 556 -38.48 -7.79 -7.73
CA SER A 556 -37.89 -9.08 -8.07
C SER A 556 -36.36 -9.01 -8.03
N TYR A 557 -35.72 -10.17 -7.86
CA TYR A 557 -34.26 -10.29 -7.91
C TYR A 557 -33.68 -9.80 -9.25
N GLU A 558 -34.27 -10.22 -10.36
CA GLU A 558 -33.76 -9.91 -11.71
C GLU A 558 -33.85 -8.41 -12.03
N ALA A 559 -34.98 -7.77 -11.68
CA ALA A 559 -35.14 -6.32 -11.82
C ALA A 559 -34.13 -5.57 -10.97
N THR A 560 -33.98 -5.95 -9.69
CA THR A 560 -33.06 -5.28 -8.76
C THR A 560 -31.60 -5.48 -9.15
N LYS A 561 -31.22 -6.67 -9.63
CA LYS A 561 -29.89 -6.93 -10.17
C LYS A 561 -29.61 -6.05 -11.38
N ASN A 562 -30.47 -6.08 -12.41
CA ASN A 562 -30.31 -5.25 -13.61
C ASN A 562 -30.25 -3.75 -13.26
N GLY A 563 -31.08 -3.29 -12.31
CA GLY A 563 -31.03 -1.92 -11.79
C GLY A 563 -29.73 -1.57 -11.06
N LEU A 564 -29.15 -2.51 -10.31
CA LEU A 564 -27.85 -2.36 -9.66
C LEU A 564 -26.71 -2.34 -10.68
N ASP A 565 -26.65 -3.33 -11.57
CA ASP A 565 -25.65 -3.45 -12.64
C ASP A 565 -25.62 -2.15 -13.50
N LEU A 566 -26.80 -1.60 -13.84
CA LEU A 566 -26.92 -0.33 -14.58
C LEU A 566 -26.51 0.91 -13.76
N VAL A 567 -26.66 0.88 -12.43
CA VAL A 567 -26.14 1.95 -11.54
C VAL A 567 -24.62 1.85 -11.45
N GLU A 568 -24.06 0.65 -11.24
CA GLU A 568 -22.62 0.39 -11.20
C GLU A 568 -21.93 0.91 -12.48
N LEU A 569 -22.52 0.66 -13.66
CA LEU A 569 -22.02 1.15 -14.95
C LEU A 569 -22.03 2.69 -15.11
N GLU A 570 -22.82 3.43 -14.33
CA GLU A 570 -22.85 4.91 -14.31
C GLU A 570 -22.06 5.52 -13.13
N MET A 571 -21.49 4.71 -12.23
CA MET A 571 -20.58 5.16 -11.17
C MET A 571 -19.32 5.80 -11.79
N PRO A 572 -18.68 6.76 -11.10
CA PRO A 572 -17.45 7.36 -11.58
C PRO A 572 -16.27 6.39 -11.47
N ALA A 573 -15.59 6.17 -12.59
CA ALA A 573 -14.23 5.66 -12.63
C ALA A 573 -13.27 6.84 -12.90
N SER A 574 -12.09 6.81 -12.29
CA SER A 574 -11.08 7.85 -12.48
C SER A 574 -9.67 7.35 -12.27
N ILE A 575 -8.74 7.91 -13.05
CA ILE A 575 -7.30 7.84 -12.79
C ILE A 575 -6.77 9.26 -12.61
N SER A 576 -5.73 9.40 -11.82
CA SER A 576 -4.92 10.60 -11.72
C SER A 576 -3.46 10.27 -12.02
N PHE A 577 -2.73 11.25 -12.53
CA PHE A 577 -1.30 11.14 -12.82
C PHE A 577 -0.66 12.54 -12.85
N HIS A 578 0.66 12.58 -12.75
CA HIS A 578 1.46 13.78 -12.92
C HIS A 578 1.87 13.99 -14.39
N VAL A 579 1.80 15.24 -14.85
CA VAL A 579 2.36 15.72 -16.13
C VAL A 579 3.13 17.00 -15.83
N PRO A 580 4.42 17.14 -16.16
CA PRO A 580 5.17 18.35 -15.83
C PRO A 580 4.51 19.62 -16.40
N ASP A 581 4.38 20.67 -15.57
CA ASP A 581 3.60 21.88 -15.88
C ASP A 581 4.01 22.57 -17.21
N GLN A 582 5.25 22.32 -17.70
CA GLN A 582 5.73 22.80 -19.00
C GLN A 582 4.95 22.23 -20.21
N TYR A 583 4.49 20.98 -20.14
CA TYR A 583 3.79 20.32 -21.25
C TYR A 583 2.29 20.66 -21.31
N HIS A 584 1.70 21.19 -20.23
CA HIS A 584 0.26 21.47 -20.15
C HIS A 584 -0.23 22.30 -21.34
N LYS A 585 0.50 23.36 -21.72
CA LYS A 585 0.15 24.23 -22.85
C LYS A 585 0.12 23.49 -24.20
N ARG A 586 1.04 22.53 -24.41
CA ARG A 586 1.14 21.70 -25.64
C ARG A 586 0.00 20.68 -25.70
N ILE A 587 -0.30 20.03 -24.58
CA ILE A 587 -1.32 18.98 -24.44
C ILE A 587 -2.74 19.57 -24.52
N ILE A 588 -2.97 20.70 -23.86
CA ILE A 588 -4.25 21.44 -23.90
C ILE A 588 -4.46 22.02 -25.31
N GLY A 589 -3.41 22.61 -25.89
CA GLY A 589 -3.42 23.24 -27.21
C GLY A 589 -4.15 24.60 -27.23
N ILE A 590 -4.08 25.28 -28.38
CA ILE A 590 -4.65 26.63 -28.55
C ILE A 590 -6.16 26.60 -28.32
N GLY A 591 -6.63 27.32 -27.29
CA GLY A 591 -8.04 27.35 -26.89
C GLY A 591 -8.58 26.03 -26.30
N GLY A 592 -7.73 25.10 -25.88
CA GLY A 592 -8.14 23.78 -25.38
C GLY A 592 -8.57 22.79 -26.46
N GLN A 593 -8.42 23.14 -27.74
CA GLN A 593 -8.89 22.32 -28.87
C GLN A 593 -8.26 20.92 -28.91
N HIS A 594 -7.04 20.75 -28.39
CA HIS A 594 -6.37 19.45 -28.46
C HIS A 594 -6.91 18.49 -27.39
N ILE A 595 -6.91 18.91 -26.12
CA ILE A 595 -7.48 18.10 -25.04
C ILE A 595 -8.97 17.83 -25.24
N GLN A 596 -9.74 18.79 -25.76
CA GLN A 596 -11.16 18.57 -26.12
C GLN A 596 -11.33 17.48 -27.20
N ARG A 597 -10.40 17.34 -28.14
CA ARG A 597 -10.39 16.26 -29.14
C ARG A 597 -10.20 14.91 -28.48
N ILE A 598 -9.24 14.79 -27.55
CA ILE A 598 -8.94 13.56 -26.80
C ILE A 598 -10.14 13.17 -25.92
N MET A 599 -10.67 14.14 -25.15
CA MET A 599 -11.87 13.96 -24.32
C MET A 599 -13.07 13.43 -25.14
N LYS A 600 -13.28 13.97 -26.34
CA LYS A 600 -14.35 13.54 -27.25
C LYS A 600 -14.07 12.19 -27.91
N LYS A 601 -12.82 11.90 -28.27
CA LYS A 601 -12.39 10.63 -28.89
C LYS A 601 -12.65 9.43 -27.99
N TYR A 602 -12.36 9.58 -26.69
CA TYR A 602 -12.46 8.50 -25.70
C TYR A 602 -13.68 8.57 -24.78
N SER A 603 -14.49 9.63 -24.87
CA SER A 603 -15.59 9.91 -23.92
C SER A 603 -15.13 9.94 -22.47
N VAL A 604 -14.03 10.65 -22.21
CA VAL A 604 -13.41 10.85 -20.88
C VAL A 604 -13.35 12.35 -20.61
N PHE A 605 -13.65 12.77 -19.39
CA PHE A 605 -13.45 14.14 -18.94
C PHE A 605 -12.06 14.28 -18.30
N VAL A 606 -11.21 15.16 -18.83
CA VAL A 606 -9.87 15.44 -18.28
C VAL A 606 -9.86 16.84 -17.67
N LYS A 607 -9.38 16.97 -16.44
CA LYS A 607 -9.06 18.26 -15.79
C LYS A 607 -7.57 18.31 -15.45
N PHE A 608 -6.95 19.44 -15.75
CA PHE A 608 -5.66 19.85 -15.20
C PHE A 608 -5.90 20.63 -13.88
N SER A 609 -5.18 20.29 -12.83
CA SER A 609 -5.29 20.91 -11.49
C SER A 609 -4.41 22.15 -11.40
N ASN A 610 -4.98 23.25 -10.89
CA ASN A 610 -4.21 24.48 -10.67
C ASN A 610 -3.27 24.32 -9.46
N ALA A 611 -2.21 25.14 -9.40
CA ALA A 611 -1.28 25.13 -8.26
C ALA A 611 -1.96 25.38 -6.90
N MET A 612 -3.05 26.16 -6.88
CA MET A 612 -3.88 26.37 -5.68
C MET A 612 -4.67 25.11 -5.27
N ASP A 613 -5.17 24.33 -6.24
CA ASP A 613 -5.89 23.07 -6.01
C ASP A 613 -4.96 21.98 -5.44
N ARG A 614 -3.65 22.04 -5.78
CA ARG A 614 -2.62 21.15 -5.21
C ARG A 614 -2.41 21.37 -3.70
N GLY A 615 -2.81 22.52 -3.16
CA GLY A 615 -2.77 22.83 -1.73
C GLY A 615 -1.40 23.31 -1.22
N VAL A 616 -0.49 23.70 -2.11
CA VAL A 616 0.90 24.06 -1.81
C VAL A 616 0.99 25.39 -1.04
N HIS A 617 0.80 25.32 0.27
CA HIS A 617 1.05 26.41 1.24
C HIS A 617 2.34 26.16 2.04
N GLY A 618 3.34 25.58 1.37
CA GLY A 618 4.69 25.37 1.85
C GLY A 618 5.70 25.55 0.72
N LYS A 619 6.96 25.85 1.04
CA LYS A 619 8.04 25.94 0.05
C LYS A 619 8.86 24.65 0.00
N ASP A 620 8.18 23.52 0.06
CA ASP A 620 8.75 22.18 -0.02
C ASP A 620 8.88 21.75 -1.48
N GLU A 621 10.09 21.45 -1.95
CA GLU A 621 10.34 21.04 -3.33
C GLU A 621 9.71 19.66 -3.66
N ASP A 622 9.39 18.84 -2.66
CA ASP A 622 8.67 17.57 -2.84
C ASP A 622 7.23 17.75 -3.37
N ASP A 623 6.56 18.90 -3.14
CA ASP A 623 5.17 19.14 -3.58
C ASP A 623 5.00 19.26 -5.11
N VAL A 624 6.11 19.29 -5.86
CA VAL A 624 6.12 19.29 -7.33
C VAL A 624 5.44 18.03 -7.90
N LYS A 625 5.58 16.87 -7.25
CA LYS A 625 5.15 15.56 -7.79
C LYS A 625 3.71 15.14 -7.40
N ILE A 626 2.85 16.11 -7.03
CA ILE A 626 1.41 15.86 -6.85
C ILE A 626 0.74 15.66 -8.22
N ASP A 627 -0.18 14.67 -8.31
CA ASP A 627 -1.04 14.45 -9.47
C ASP A 627 -1.78 15.72 -9.88
N ASN A 628 -1.43 16.24 -11.06
CA ASN A 628 -1.98 17.48 -11.62
C ASN A 628 -2.87 17.23 -12.85
N VAL A 629 -3.06 15.97 -13.26
CA VAL A 629 -4.08 15.57 -14.25
C VAL A 629 -5.01 14.55 -13.63
N ILE A 630 -6.32 14.74 -13.81
CA ILE A 630 -7.34 13.79 -13.40
C ILE A 630 -8.34 13.52 -14.52
N CYS A 631 -8.43 12.24 -14.91
CA CYS A 631 -9.33 11.71 -15.92
C CYS A 631 -10.52 11.04 -15.22
N ARG A 632 -11.76 11.39 -15.60
CA ARG A 632 -13.01 10.84 -15.06
C ARG A 632 -13.92 10.35 -16.19
N THR A 633 -14.54 9.19 -16.04
CA THR A 633 -15.55 8.64 -16.97
C THR A 633 -16.50 7.67 -16.24
N PRO A 634 -17.70 7.32 -16.74
CA PRO A 634 -18.54 6.32 -16.09
C PRO A 634 -17.88 4.93 -16.18
N ALA A 635 -18.10 4.06 -15.20
CA ALA A 635 -17.41 2.77 -15.09
C ALA A 635 -17.50 1.89 -16.36
N ARG A 636 -18.60 1.96 -17.12
CA ARG A 636 -18.74 1.30 -18.44
C ARG A 636 -17.69 1.69 -19.50
N ASN A 637 -16.93 2.77 -19.27
CA ASN A 637 -15.90 3.31 -20.14
C ASN A 637 -14.51 3.27 -19.47
N ALA A 638 -14.33 2.57 -18.34
CA ALA A 638 -13.11 2.65 -17.52
C ALA A 638 -11.83 2.34 -18.32
N ASP A 639 -11.87 1.36 -19.22
CA ASP A 639 -10.74 0.97 -20.09
C ASP A 639 -10.19 2.13 -20.94
N ASN A 640 -11.04 3.10 -21.29
CA ASN A 640 -10.63 4.29 -22.05
C ASN A 640 -9.78 5.27 -21.23
N LEU A 641 -9.74 5.15 -19.90
CA LEU A 641 -8.92 6.01 -19.04
C LEU A 641 -7.43 5.83 -19.35
N GLU A 642 -6.97 4.58 -19.45
CA GLU A 642 -5.57 4.27 -19.72
C GLU A 642 -5.17 4.66 -21.16
N LEU A 643 -6.09 4.51 -22.12
CA LEU A 643 -5.88 5.00 -23.49
C LEU A 643 -5.71 6.53 -23.55
N VAL A 644 -6.46 7.27 -22.71
CA VAL A 644 -6.33 8.74 -22.59
C VAL A 644 -5.06 9.15 -21.89
N LYS A 645 -4.64 8.43 -20.83
CA LYS A 645 -3.33 8.63 -20.20
C LYS A 645 -2.23 8.44 -21.23
N ASN A 646 -2.23 7.34 -21.98
CA ASN A 646 -1.17 7.04 -22.94
C ASN A 646 -1.09 8.09 -24.08
N GLU A 647 -2.21 8.56 -24.63
CA GLU A 647 -2.22 9.64 -25.65
C GLU A 647 -1.81 11.02 -25.07
N ILE A 648 -2.03 11.25 -23.77
CA ILE A 648 -1.53 12.45 -23.08
C ILE A 648 -0.02 12.34 -22.83
N MET A 649 0.48 11.18 -22.40
CA MET A 649 1.91 10.96 -22.14
C MET A 649 2.75 10.88 -23.42
N GLU A 650 2.19 10.44 -24.56
CA GLU A 650 2.88 10.49 -25.87
C GLU A 650 3.20 11.94 -26.34
N MET A 651 2.49 12.94 -25.80
CA MET A 651 2.79 14.36 -26.04
C MET A 651 3.79 14.98 -25.06
N VAL A 652 4.05 14.31 -23.94
CA VAL A 652 5.22 14.54 -23.10
C VAL A 652 6.42 13.90 -23.82
N GLU A 653 7.62 14.45 -23.68
CA GLU A 653 8.79 13.78 -24.26
C GLU A 653 9.07 12.49 -23.49
N LYS A 654 9.55 11.41 -24.14
CA LYS A 654 9.77 10.13 -23.43
C LYS A 654 10.69 10.26 -22.21
N VAL A 655 11.59 11.24 -22.24
CA VAL A 655 12.48 11.62 -21.12
C VAL A 655 11.80 12.43 -19.99
N ASP A 656 10.50 12.68 -20.05
CA ASP A 656 9.69 13.30 -18.98
C ASP A 656 8.38 12.52 -18.71
N ALA A 657 8.10 11.45 -19.46
CA ALA A 657 6.77 10.84 -19.54
C ALA A 657 6.54 9.66 -18.58
N GLU A 658 7.48 8.72 -18.47
CA GLU A 658 7.26 7.46 -17.78
C GLU A 658 8.06 7.42 -16.47
N PHE A 659 7.40 7.76 -15.36
CA PHE A 659 7.93 7.55 -14.01
C PHE A 659 7.79 6.08 -13.61
N VAL A 660 8.91 5.38 -13.47
CA VAL A 660 8.98 3.99 -13.00
C VAL A 660 9.40 3.95 -11.53
N SER A 661 9.39 2.77 -10.93
CA SER A 661 9.92 2.54 -9.58
C SER A 661 10.66 1.21 -9.53
N GLU A 662 11.97 1.28 -9.31
CA GLU A 662 12.86 0.13 -9.17
C GLU A 662 13.08 -0.20 -7.69
N SER A 663 13.27 -1.48 -7.38
CA SER A 663 13.42 -1.99 -6.02
C SER A 663 14.81 -2.55 -5.81
N VAL A 664 15.67 -1.77 -5.16
CA VAL A 664 17.08 -2.07 -4.92
C VAL A 664 17.22 -2.82 -3.61
N GLN A 665 17.90 -3.97 -3.63
CA GLN A 665 18.23 -4.75 -2.43
C GLN A 665 19.52 -4.22 -1.81
N VAL A 666 19.46 -3.77 -0.56
CA VAL A 666 20.61 -3.31 0.24
C VAL A 666 20.40 -3.77 1.69
N ASP A 667 21.37 -4.47 2.29
CA ASP A 667 21.23 -4.96 3.66
C ASP A 667 20.90 -3.82 4.64
N ARG A 668 19.83 -3.97 5.44
CA ARG A 668 19.36 -2.92 6.34
C ARG A 668 20.38 -2.48 7.39
N LEU A 669 21.42 -3.28 7.66
CA LEU A 669 22.52 -2.87 8.55
C LEU A 669 23.27 -1.65 8.00
N TYR A 670 23.36 -1.48 6.68
CA TYR A 670 23.94 -0.30 6.01
C TYR A 670 22.96 0.88 5.89
N HIS A 671 21.65 0.68 6.00
CA HIS A 671 20.66 1.77 5.80
C HIS A 671 20.91 2.95 6.72
N ARG A 672 21.35 2.72 7.96
CA ARG A 672 21.67 3.81 8.92
C ARG A 672 22.86 4.66 8.45
N GLU A 673 23.86 4.05 7.84
CA GLU A 673 25.04 4.74 7.30
C GLU A 673 24.70 5.53 6.02
N LEU A 674 23.88 4.96 5.14
CA LEU A 674 23.36 5.65 3.96
C LEU A 674 22.47 6.83 4.35
N ILE A 675 21.60 6.66 5.36
CA ILE A 675 20.78 7.74 5.92
C ILE A 675 21.64 8.81 6.60
N ALA A 676 22.78 8.48 7.21
CA ALA A 676 23.73 9.48 7.71
C ALA A 676 24.34 10.33 6.57
N ARG A 677 24.39 9.80 5.34
CA ARG A 677 24.83 10.48 4.11
C ARG A 677 23.67 11.07 3.28
N MET A 678 22.52 11.36 3.89
CA MET A 678 21.31 11.84 3.18
C MET A 678 21.54 13.08 2.30
N SER A 679 22.51 13.96 2.61
CA SER A 679 22.86 15.10 1.74
C SER A 679 23.42 14.68 0.38
N GLU A 680 24.25 13.64 0.33
CA GLU A 680 24.78 13.07 -0.92
C GLU A 680 23.64 12.41 -1.72
N ILE A 681 22.71 11.74 -1.03
CA ILE A 681 21.52 11.14 -1.62
C ILE A 681 20.58 12.22 -2.19
N GLU A 682 20.37 13.33 -1.48
CA GLU A 682 19.59 14.46 -1.98
C GLU A 682 20.24 15.14 -3.21
N GLU A 683 21.57 15.18 -3.31
CA GLU A 683 22.27 15.66 -4.51
C GLU A 683 22.10 14.70 -5.69
N LEU A 684 22.14 13.39 -5.45
CA LEU A 684 21.86 12.34 -6.44
C LEU A 684 20.39 12.38 -6.91
N GLU A 685 19.43 12.51 -6.00
CA GLU A 685 18.00 12.72 -6.32
C GLU A 685 17.81 13.92 -7.25
N LYS A 686 18.47 15.05 -6.96
CA LYS A 686 18.41 16.28 -7.77
C LYS A 686 19.11 16.10 -9.14
N LYS A 687 20.23 15.38 -9.18
CA LYS A 687 21.00 15.08 -10.41
C LYS A 687 20.19 14.24 -11.42
N TRP A 688 19.43 13.26 -10.92
CA TRP A 688 18.70 12.29 -11.75
C TRP A 688 17.17 12.43 -11.71
N ASN A 689 16.62 13.50 -11.11
CA ASN A 689 15.18 13.70 -10.89
C ASN A 689 14.46 12.52 -10.17
N CYS A 690 15.22 11.66 -9.51
CA CYS A 690 14.73 10.48 -8.83
C CYS A 690 14.37 10.78 -7.37
N LYS A 691 13.68 9.85 -6.71
CA LYS A 691 13.41 9.86 -5.26
C LYS A 691 13.77 8.50 -4.67
N ILE A 692 14.64 8.49 -3.66
CA ILE A 692 15.16 7.30 -2.99
C ILE A 692 14.45 7.15 -1.65
N THR A 693 13.54 6.18 -1.57
CA THR A 693 12.69 5.94 -0.40
C THR A 693 13.21 4.76 0.41
N PHE A 694 13.81 5.06 1.55
CA PHE A 694 14.18 4.07 2.56
C PHE A 694 12.96 3.52 3.29
N PRO A 695 12.94 2.22 3.65
CA PRO A 695 11.86 1.64 4.44
C PRO A 695 11.80 2.21 5.87
N GLY A 696 10.67 1.96 6.53
CA GLY A 696 10.51 2.24 7.95
C GLY A 696 11.39 1.31 8.78
N THR A 697 12.03 1.85 9.82
CA THR A 697 13.03 1.14 10.63
C THR A 697 12.44 -0.11 11.32
N GLU A 698 11.17 -0.05 11.72
CA GLU A 698 10.40 -1.20 12.24
C GLU A 698 9.88 -2.19 11.17
N GLN A 699 10.04 -1.90 9.88
CA GLN A 699 9.56 -2.78 8.79
C GLN A 699 10.50 -3.97 8.53
N ALA A 700 11.77 -3.90 8.99
CA ALA A 700 12.79 -4.93 8.80
C ALA A 700 13.12 -5.30 7.34
N SER A 701 12.82 -4.40 6.40
CA SER A 701 13.03 -4.60 4.96
C SER A 701 14.43 -4.19 4.53
N ASP A 702 15.07 -5.03 3.71
CA ASP A 702 16.32 -4.72 3.00
C ASP A 702 16.04 -4.03 1.63
N VAL A 703 14.77 -3.80 1.27
CA VAL A 703 14.36 -3.17 0.00
C VAL A 703 14.28 -1.65 0.12
N ILE A 704 14.99 -0.95 -0.76
CA ILE A 704 14.93 0.51 -0.98
C ILE A 704 14.25 0.76 -2.33
N THR A 705 13.35 1.74 -2.42
CA THR A 705 12.64 2.06 -3.68
C THR A 705 13.21 3.32 -4.32
N VAL A 706 13.67 3.23 -5.57
CA VAL A 706 14.12 4.37 -6.38
C VAL A 706 13.05 4.67 -7.42
N SER A 707 12.44 5.85 -7.39
CA SER A 707 11.37 6.25 -8.31
C SER A 707 11.71 7.50 -9.10
N GLY A 708 11.50 7.48 -10.42
CA GLY A 708 12.00 8.52 -11.33
C GLY A 708 11.70 8.21 -12.80
N PRO A 709 12.11 9.08 -13.74
CA PRO A 709 11.95 8.83 -15.17
C PRO A 709 12.70 7.56 -15.62
N GLU A 710 12.07 6.73 -16.46
CA GLU A 710 12.52 5.38 -16.87
C GLU A 710 14.02 5.30 -17.22
N TYR A 711 14.50 6.21 -18.07
CA TYR A 711 15.88 6.26 -18.53
C TYR A 711 16.88 6.80 -17.50
N GLN A 712 16.43 7.48 -16.43
CA GLN A 712 17.28 7.98 -15.34
C GLN A 712 17.35 7.02 -14.16
N VAL A 713 16.30 6.24 -13.88
CA VAL A 713 16.28 5.33 -12.73
C VAL A 713 17.47 4.35 -12.72
N PRO A 714 17.83 3.66 -13.81
CA PRO A 714 19.04 2.81 -13.82
C PRO A 714 20.34 3.57 -13.57
N GLN A 715 20.44 4.84 -13.98
CA GLN A 715 21.62 5.68 -13.74
C GLN A 715 21.68 6.18 -12.29
N ALA A 716 20.54 6.49 -11.70
CA ALA A 716 20.41 6.80 -10.28
C ALA A 716 20.68 5.57 -9.39
N VAL A 717 20.24 4.38 -9.82
CA VAL A 717 20.51 3.11 -9.16
C VAL A 717 22.01 2.78 -9.22
N ASP A 718 22.66 2.88 -10.38
CA ASP A 718 24.11 2.66 -10.50
C ASP A 718 24.92 3.57 -9.55
N GLU A 719 24.65 4.87 -9.56
CA GLU A 719 25.38 5.82 -8.71
C GLU A 719 25.05 5.65 -7.22
N PHE A 720 23.81 5.25 -6.88
CA PHE A 720 23.43 4.92 -5.51
C PHE A 720 24.08 3.62 -5.03
N LEU A 721 24.20 2.62 -5.89
CA LEU A 721 24.96 1.39 -5.61
C LEU A 721 26.47 1.67 -5.51
N GLY A 722 26.97 2.75 -6.12
CA GLY A 722 28.28 3.33 -5.85
C GLY A 722 28.47 3.84 -4.41
N MET A 723 27.39 4.10 -3.66
CA MET A 723 27.45 4.47 -2.25
C MET A 723 27.47 3.26 -1.28
N VAL A 724 27.16 2.06 -1.79
CA VAL A 724 27.01 0.82 -1.00
C VAL A 724 28.31 0.02 -1.05
N PRO A 725 29.04 -0.13 0.08
CA PRO A 725 30.24 -0.95 0.13
C PRO A 725 29.88 -2.44 0.17
N GLU A 726 30.67 -3.25 -0.53
CA GLU A 726 30.66 -4.71 -0.43
C GLU A 726 32.08 -5.24 -0.23
N SER A 727 32.17 -6.50 0.24
CA SER A 727 33.46 -7.14 0.49
C SER A 727 33.39 -8.65 0.28
N HIS A 728 34.41 -9.19 -0.37
CA HIS A 728 34.57 -10.62 -0.67
C HIS A 728 35.88 -11.14 -0.07
N GLU A 729 35.86 -12.27 0.62
CA GLU A 729 37.07 -12.86 1.26
C GLU A 729 37.51 -14.09 0.46
N ILE A 730 38.76 -14.10 -0.01
CA ILE A 730 39.41 -15.29 -0.58
C ILE A 730 40.48 -15.81 0.38
N ALA A 731 40.54 -17.13 0.53
CA ALA A 731 41.41 -17.81 1.50
C ALA A 731 42.17 -18.94 0.82
N PHE A 732 43.49 -18.96 0.99
CA PHE A 732 44.36 -19.91 0.29
C PHE A 732 45.59 -20.33 1.13
N PRO A 733 46.26 -21.45 0.81
CA PRO A 733 47.44 -21.92 1.54
C PRO A 733 48.57 -20.89 1.53
N SER A 734 49.11 -20.59 2.72
CA SER A 734 50.37 -19.86 2.83
C SER A 734 51.55 -20.75 2.43
N SER A 735 52.45 -20.21 1.61
CA SER A 735 53.78 -20.76 1.36
C SER A 735 54.83 -19.67 1.66
N PRO A 736 56.11 -20.01 1.91
CA PRO A 736 57.13 -18.99 2.18
C PRO A 736 57.24 -17.95 1.05
N ASP A 737 57.26 -18.43 -0.20
CA ASP A 737 57.41 -17.60 -1.40
C ASP A 737 56.19 -16.70 -1.62
N LEU A 738 54.98 -17.20 -1.35
CA LEU A 738 53.75 -16.39 -1.39
C LEU A 738 53.72 -15.35 -0.27
N HIS A 739 54.14 -15.71 0.94
CA HIS A 739 54.14 -14.80 2.08
C HIS A 739 55.18 -13.67 1.90
N GLU A 740 56.35 -13.96 1.34
CA GLU A 740 57.33 -12.94 0.95
C GLU A 740 56.79 -12.05 -0.19
N PHE A 741 56.18 -12.64 -1.23
CA PHE A 741 55.57 -11.89 -2.32
C PHE A 741 54.45 -10.95 -1.84
N LEU A 742 53.51 -11.41 -1.00
CA LEU A 742 52.40 -10.61 -0.49
C LEU A 742 52.85 -9.41 0.36
N ASN A 743 54.01 -9.50 1.01
CA ASN A 743 54.62 -8.40 1.78
C ASN A 743 55.58 -7.53 0.93
N SER A 744 55.78 -7.85 -0.36
CA SER A 744 56.72 -7.15 -1.23
C SER A 744 56.19 -5.80 -1.75
N THR A 745 57.12 -4.94 -2.17
CA THR A 745 56.78 -3.71 -2.91
C THR A 745 56.21 -4.01 -4.29
N GLU A 746 56.58 -5.12 -4.93
CA GLU A 746 56.03 -5.52 -6.24
C GLU A 746 54.53 -5.84 -6.13
N PHE A 747 54.11 -6.63 -5.13
CA PHE A 747 52.68 -6.88 -4.93
C PHE A 747 51.90 -5.60 -4.67
N ARG A 748 52.45 -4.68 -3.87
CA ARG A 748 51.82 -3.38 -3.60
C ARG A 748 51.67 -2.51 -4.86
N ASP A 749 52.76 -2.27 -5.58
CA ASP A 749 52.79 -1.24 -6.62
C ASP A 749 52.42 -1.79 -8.01
N ASP A 750 52.64 -3.10 -8.26
CA ASP A 750 52.31 -3.75 -9.53
C ASP A 750 51.01 -4.60 -9.51
N VAL A 751 50.48 -4.99 -8.34
CA VAL A 751 49.22 -5.75 -8.23
C VAL A 751 48.10 -4.94 -7.56
N LEU A 752 48.26 -4.50 -6.30
CA LEU A 752 47.22 -3.76 -5.57
C LEU A 752 46.85 -2.45 -6.26
N GLN A 753 47.83 -1.70 -6.78
CA GLN A 753 47.55 -0.48 -7.54
C GLN A 753 46.78 -0.74 -8.85
N LYS A 754 47.02 -1.86 -9.54
CA LYS A 754 46.26 -2.21 -10.76
C LYS A 754 44.84 -2.67 -10.46
N LEU A 755 44.63 -3.39 -9.35
CA LEU A 755 43.30 -3.76 -8.86
C LEU A 755 42.48 -2.51 -8.54
N ARG A 756 43.08 -1.52 -7.86
CA ARG A 756 42.49 -0.20 -7.61
C ARG A 756 42.16 0.54 -8.91
N ASP A 757 43.15 0.74 -9.78
CA ASP A 757 43.03 1.67 -10.91
C ASP A 757 42.31 1.11 -12.15
N GLN A 758 42.25 -0.22 -12.32
CA GLN A 758 41.66 -0.86 -13.51
C GLN A 758 40.39 -1.66 -13.22
N TYR A 759 40.24 -2.16 -11.99
CA TYR A 759 39.09 -2.98 -11.58
C TYR A 759 38.23 -2.33 -10.50
N VAL A 760 38.66 -1.21 -9.91
CA VAL A 760 37.97 -0.51 -8.81
C VAL A 760 37.77 -1.41 -7.57
N VAL A 761 38.72 -2.32 -7.33
CA VAL A 761 38.75 -3.21 -6.17
C VAL A 761 39.99 -2.90 -5.32
N GLU A 762 39.78 -2.52 -4.06
CA GLU A 762 40.86 -2.39 -3.08
C GLU A 762 41.01 -3.73 -2.34
N VAL A 763 42.24 -4.20 -2.12
CA VAL A 763 42.49 -5.52 -1.51
C VAL A 763 43.36 -5.38 -0.27
N VAL A 764 42.91 -5.96 0.84
CA VAL A 764 43.50 -5.86 2.17
C VAL A 764 43.93 -7.24 2.66
N LEU A 765 45.21 -7.35 3.01
CA LEU A 765 45.78 -8.51 3.72
C LEU A 765 45.20 -8.59 5.13
N ARG A 766 44.51 -9.71 5.44
CA ARG A 766 44.14 -10.08 6.81
C ARG A 766 45.21 -10.97 7.43
N GLN A 767 45.24 -11.05 8.76
CA GLN A 767 46.21 -11.90 9.46
C GLN A 767 46.04 -13.38 9.08
N PRO A 768 47.14 -14.16 8.97
CA PRO A 768 47.06 -15.57 8.60
C PRO A 768 46.30 -16.38 9.65
N LYS A 769 45.36 -17.23 9.21
CA LYS A 769 44.57 -18.10 10.10
C LYS A 769 45.16 -19.52 10.09
N PRO A 770 45.49 -20.13 11.25
CA PRO A 770 45.83 -21.55 11.31
C PRO A 770 44.56 -22.41 11.30
N GLU A 771 44.50 -23.40 10.42
CA GLU A 771 43.39 -24.33 10.26
C GLU A 771 43.89 -25.79 10.40
N PRO A 772 43.19 -26.69 11.11
CA PRO A 772 43.58 -28.11 11.19
C PRO A 772 43.39 -28.81 9.84
N VAL A 773 44.33 -29.68 9.46
CA VAL A 773 44.23 -30.48 8.24
C VAL A 773 43.24 -31.63 8.44
N GLU A 774 42.27 -31.78 7.52
CA GLU A 774 41.32 -32.89 7.55
C GLU A 774 42.03 -34.25 7.62
N GLY A 775 41.61 -35.11 8.56
CA GLY A 775 42.20 -36.42 8.82
C GLY A 775 43.51 -36.41 9.63
N GLN A 776 44.15 -35.26 9.89
CA GLN A 776 45.38 -35.18 10.70
C GLN A 776 45.33 -34.00 11.71
N PRO A 777 44.68 -34.18 12.88
CA PRO A 777 44.52 -33.11 13.89
C PRO A 777 45.84 -32.64 14.55
N SER A 778 46.96 -33.32 14.27
CA SER A 778 48.31 -32.92 14.69
C SER A 778 49.02 -31.97 13.71
N GLN A 779 48.40 -31.63 12.58
CA GLN A 779 49.00 -30.76 11.56
C GLN A 779 48.05 -29.58 11.24
N THR A 780 48.54 -28.36 11.45
CA THR A 780 47.82 -27.12 11.10
C THR A 780 48.41 -26.48 9.85
N LYS A 781 47.56 -26.12 8.91
CA LYS A 781 47.88 -25.38 7.69
C LYS A 781 47.63 -23.89 7.92
N ILE A 782 48.59 -23.05 7.55
CA ILE A 782 48.40 -21.60 7.61
C ILE A 782 47.68 -21.14 6.33
N LEU A 783 46.65 -20.34 6.48
CA LEU A 783 45.91 -19.71 5.39
C LEU A 783 46.20 -18.22 5.34
N GLU A 784 46.61 -17.72 4.18
CA GLU A 784 46.51 -16.29 3.88
C GLU A 784 45.04 -15.97 3.55
N ASN A 785 44.58 -14.79 3.97
CA ASN A 785 43.22 -14.33 3.71
C ASN A 785 43.30 -12.91 3.10
N LEU A 786 42.75 -12.73 1.90
CA LEU A 786 42.64 -11.44 1.25
C LEU A 786 41.18 -10.99 1.24
N LEU A 787 40.93 -9.79 1.75
CA LEU A 787 39.62 -9.13 1.69
C LEU A 787 39.62 -8.16 0.50
N LEU A 788 38.78 -8.42 -0.50
CA LEU A 788 38.55 -7.57 -1.65
C LEU A 788 37.33 -6.67 -1.35
N THR A 789 37.55 -5.37 -1.19
CA THR A 789 36.50 -4.36 -0.95
C THR A 789 36.23 -3.53 -2.20
N TYR A 790 34.96 -3.37 -2.54
CA TYR A 790 34.48 -2.70 -3.75
C TYR A 790 33.11 -2.06 -3.49
N THR A 791 32.55 -1.31 -4.44
CA THR A 791 31.19 -0.75 -4.36
C THR A 791 30.22 -1.60 -5.16
N ARG A 792 28.95 -1.71 -4.74
CA ARG A 792 27.99 -2.68 -5.31
C ARG A 792 27.75 -2.53 -6.82
N ASN A 793 27.92 -1.34 -7.40
CA ASN A 793 27.86 -1.14 -8.86
C ASN A 793 29.06 -1.74 -9.63
N ASN A 794 30.20 -1.97 -8.97
CA ASN A 794 31.38 -2.62 -9.55
C ASN A 794 31.40 -4.15 -9.35
N ALA A 795 30.34 -4.76 -8.79
CA ALA A 795 30.28 -6.19 -8.48
C ALA A 795 30.62 -7.10 -9.68
N GLY A 796 30.10 -6.80 -10.87
CA GLY A 796 30.39 -7.57 -12.09
C GLY A 796 31.87 -7.56 -12.51
N GLY A 797 32.67 -6.59 -12.05
CA GLY A 797 34.12 -6.53 -12.26
C GLY A 797 34.93 -7.38 -11.28
N LEU A 798 34.35 -7.79 -10.15
CA LEU A 798 35.03 -8.54 -9.09
C LEU A 798 35.63 -9.87 -9.60
N LYS A 799 34.92 -10.57 -10.48
CA LYS A 799 35.40 -11.85 -11.02
C LYS A 799 36.69 -11.69 -11.83
N ASP A 800 36.77 -10.68 -12.68
CA ASP A 800 37.96 -10.45 -13.51
C ASP A 800 39.13 -9.90 -12.67
N ALA A 801 38.83 -9.21 -11.55
CA ALA A 801 39.82 -8.84 -10.54
C ALA A 801 40.37 -10.08 -9.79
N ILE A 802 39.51 -11.03 -9.42
CA ILE A 802 39.91 -12.32 -8.82
C ILE A 802 40.70 -13.18 -9.81
N ASP A 803 40.31 -13.24 -11.08
CA ASP A 803 41.05 -13.97 -12.12
C ASP A 803 42.46 -13.36 -12.33
N PHE A 804 42.58 -12.02 -12.35
CA PHE A 804 43.88 -11.31 -12.43
C PHE A 804 44.76 -11.54 -11.18
N LEU A 805 44.18 -11.42 -9.98
CA LEU A 805 44.88 -11.66 -8.72
C LEU A 805 45.34 -13.13 -8.60
N THR A 806 44.48 -14.08 -8.98
CA THR A 806 44.79 -15.51 -9.03
C THR A 806 45.93 -15.79 -9.99
N LEU A 807 45.89 -15.25 -11.22
CA LEU A 807 46.98 -15.41 -12.19
C LEU A 807 48.33 -14.92 -11.65
N LYS A 808 48.32 -13.83 -10.86
CA LYS A 808 49.52 -13.33 -10.17
C LYS A 808 49.97 -14.24 -9.04
N LEU A 809 49.08 -14.71 -8.17
CA LEU A 809 49.45 -15.62 -7.07
C LEU A 809 49.94 -16.99 -7.59
N VAL A 810 49.35 -17.52 -8.66
CA VAL A 810 49.78 -18.78 -9.30
C VAL A 810 51.20 -18.66 -9.85
N ALA A 811 51.58 -17.50 -10.41
CA ALA A 811 52.96 -17.25 -10.87
C ALA A 811 54.00 -17.26 -9.72
N HIS A 812 53.58 -17.07 -8.47
CA HIS A 812 54.41 -17.16 -7.26
C HIS A 812 54.13 -18.43 -6.42
N GLY A 813 53.60 -19.49 -7.05
CA GLY A 813 53.55 -20.83 -6.45
C GLY A 813 52.23 -21.25 -5.81
N LEU A 814 51.14 -20.50 -6.00
CA LEU A 814 49.80 -20.93 -5.57
C LEU A 814 49.18 -21.96 -6.52
N ASP A 815 48.61 -23.04 -5.98
CA ASP A 815 47.70 -23.91 -6.74
C ASP A 815 46.30 -23.27 -6.79
N SER A 816 45.84 -22.92 -8.00
CA SER A 816 44.52 -22.33 -8.26
C SER A 816 43.36 -23.16 -7.71
N ASN A 817 43.51 -24.49 -7.62
CA ASN A 817 42.48 -25.39 -7.09
C ASN A 817 42.33 -25.32 -5.56
N THR A 818 43.23 -24.60 -4.87
CA THR A 818 43.23 -24.48 -3.40
C THR A 818 42.63 -23.16 -2.88
N ILE A 819 42.13 -22.30 -3.77
CA ILE A 819 41.54 -21.00 -3.44
C ILE A 819 40.07 -21.19 -3.04
N ARG A 820 39.77 -20.97 -1.75
CA ARG A 820 38.38 -20.79 -1.29
C ARG A 820 37.93 -19.36 -1.57
N GLY A 821 36.66 -19.21 -1.95
CA GLY A 821 36.10 -17.93 -2.40
C GLY A 821 36.33 -17.62 -3.89
N ALA A 822 36.87 -18.55 -4.69
CA ALA A 822 36.91 -18.38 -6.14
C ALA A 822 35.47 -18.40 -6.71
N ILE A 823 35.07 -17.34 -7.43
CA ILE A 823 33.75 -17.28 -8.08
C ILE A 823 33.76 -18.27 -9.26
N PRO A 824 32.87 -19.29 -9.28
CA PRO A 824 32.88 -20.28 -10.34
C PRO A 824 32.59 -19.62 -11.69
N ARG A 825 33.26 -20.09 -12.75
CA ARG A 825 32.92 -19.70 -14.12
C ARG A 825 31.45 -20.10 -14.35
N PRO A 826 30.57 -19.21 -14.84
CA PRO A 826 29.29 -19.63 -15.35
C PRO A 826 29.52 -20.75 -16.36
N LYS A 827 28.79 -21.86 -16.26
CA LYS A 827 28.74 -22.84 -17.35
C LYS A 827 28.35 -22.05 -18.60
N SER A 828 29.27 -21.95 -19.55
CA SER A 828 28.91 -21.41 -20.87
C SER A 828 27.80 -22.29 -21.44
N ASP A 829 26.78 -21.68 -22.04
CA ASP A 829 25.70 -22.37 -22.77
C ASP A 829 26.20 -22.93 -24.11
N SER A 830 27.28 -23.71 -24.02
CA SER A 830 28.08 -24.24 -25.11
C SER A 830 27.54 -25.61 -25.53
N PHE A 831 26.28 -25.65 -25.98
CA PHE A 831 25.69 -26.71 -26.84
C PHE A 831 25.63 -28.16 -26.33
N GLU A 832 26.55 -28.63 -25.48
CA GLU A 832 26.70 -30.02 -25.03
C GLU A 832 25.51 -30.47 -24.17
N ASP A 833 25.05 -29.63 -23.25
CA ASP A 833 23.85 -29.87 -22.41
C ASP A 833 22.54 -29.93 -23.25
N SER A 834 22.57 -29.66 -24.57
CA SER A 834 21.43 -29.89 -25.49
C SER A 834 21.36 -31.30 -26.10
N MET A 835 22.44 -32.08 -26.01
CA MET A 835 22.50 -33.44 -26.57
C MET A 835 21.73 -34.57 -25.85
N PRO A 836 21.23 -34.46 -24.59
CA PRO A 836 20.46 -35.53 -23.95
C PRO A 836 19.23 -36.02 -24.74
N TYR A 837 18.68 -35.18 -25.61
CA TYR A 837 17.52 -35.50 -26.45
C TYR A 837 17.86 -36.13 -27.81
N PHE A 838 19.14 -36.31 -28.14
CA PHE A 838 19.57 -36.93 -29.41
C PHE A 838 19.84 -38.44 -29.33
N ASP A 839 19.74 -39.05 -28.14
CA ASP A 839 19.95 -40.51 -27.92
C ASP A 839 18.74 -41.36 -28.39
N SER A 840 18.23 -41.05 -29.57
CA SER A 840 17.16 -41.80 -30.24
C SER A 840 17.75 -42.92 -31.11
N LYS A 841 17.14 -44.11 -31.04
CA LYS A 841 17.68 -45.39 -31.54
C LYS A 841 17.68 -45.51 -33.08
N LEU A 842 18.46 -44.68 -33.78
CA LEU A 842 18.54 -44.65 -35.25
C LEU A 842 19.96 -44.75 -35.84
N LEU A 843 21.02 -44.74 -35.01
CA LEU A 843 22.39 -45.02 -35.45
C LEU A 843 22.82 -46.40 -34.96
N GLN A 844 23.06 -47.32 -35.90
CA GLN A 844 23.56 -48.66 -35.59
C GLN A 844 25.02 -48.60 -35.13
N ARG A 845 25.33 -49.28 -34.02
CA ARG A 845 26.73 -49.53 -33.64
C ARG A 845 27.39 -50.44 -34.67
N ALA A 846 28.40 -49.94 -35.35
CA ALA A 846 29.41 -50.77 -36.00
C ALA A 846 30.60 -50.91 -35.05
N GLU A 847 30.87 -52.11 -34.56
CA GLU A 847 32.02 -52.40 -33.70
C GLU A 847 33.27 -52.70 -34.55
N PRO A 848 34.40 -52.01 -34.33
CA PRO A 848 35.73 -52.48 -34.73
C PRO A 848 36.33 -53.39 -33.64
N PRO A 849 37.27 -54.28 -33.99
CA PRO A 849 37.65 -55.42 -33.13
C PRO A 849 38.68 -55.11 -32.04
N LEU A 850 38.83 -56.08 -31.15
CA LEU A 850 39.87 -56.14 -30.12
C LEU A 850 41.30 -56.25 -30.69
N SER A 851 42.26 -55.91 -29.81
CA SER A 851 43.62 -56.44 -29.68
C SER A 851 44.83 -55.72 -30.35
N THR A 852 45.89 -55.66 -29.53
CA THR A 852 47.34 -55.62 -29.82
C THR A 852 48.08 -54.32 -30.25
N GLU A 853 49.19 -54.13 -29.54
CA GLU A 853 50.48 -53.49 -29.91
C GLU A 853 50.60 -51.98 -30.18
N SER A 854 51.24 -51.29 -29.23
CA SER A 854 52.17 -50.18 -29.52
C SER A 854 53.50 -50.75 -30.04
N PRO A 855 54.25 -50.04 -30.92
CA PRO A 855 55.41 -49.28 -30.38
C PRO A 855 55.92 -48.06 -31.22
N THR A 856 56.76 -47.21 -30.59
CA THR A 856 57.85 -46.35 -31.18
C THR A 856 57.50 -45.28 -32.25
N ARG A 857 57.92 -44.00 -32.10
CA ARG A 857 59.25 -43.38 -32.44
C ARG A 857 59.55 -43.41 -33.97
N SER A 858 59.91 -42.35 -34.70
CA SER A 858 60.68 -41.11 -34.37
C SER A 858 60.46 -39.94 -35.36
N GLN A 859 60.69 -38.70 -34.88
CA GLN A 859 61.33 -37.51 -35.54
C GLN A 859 61.16 -37.15 -37.04
N PHE A 860 60.79 -35.90 -37.32
CA PHE A 860 61.43 -34.89 -38.23
C PHE A 860 60.66 -33.55 -38.05
N GLU A 861 61.20 -32.54 -37.36
CA GLU A 861 61.99 -31.36 -37.85
C GLU A 861 61.16 -30.11 -38.24
N ASP A 862 61.79 -28.94 -38.11
CA ASP A 862 61.16 -27.62 -37.92
C ASP A 862 60.69 -26.90 -39.18
N THR A 863 59.72 -25.98 -39.03
CA THR A 863 59.84 -24.61 -39.61
C THR A 863 59.01 -23.58 -38.81
N GLU A 864 59.52 -22.35 -38.70
CA GLU A 864 58.85 -21.22 -38.02
C GLU A 864 57.58 -20.72 -38.76
N HIS A 865 56.64 -20.11 -38.02
CA HIS A 865 55.83 -18.99 -38.55
C HIS A 865 55.45 -17.98 -37.46
N ARG A 866 55.19 -16.73 -37.86
CA ARG A 866 55.17 -15.54 -36.99
C ARG A 866 53.78 -14.98 -36.69
N SER A 867 53.71 -14.27 -35.55
CA SER A 867 52.65 -13.34 -35.10
C SER A 867 51.94 -12.54 -36.21
N ILE A 868 50.59 -12.46 -36.13
CA ILE A 868 49.75 -11.51 -36.90
C ILE A 868 48.56 -10.95 -36.08
N PHE A 869 48.59 -10.96 -34.74
CA PHE A 869 47.52 -10.35 -33.92
C PHE A 869 48.05 -9.50 -32.76
N ASP A 870 48.58 -8.33 -33.12
CA ASP A 870 48.76 -7.20 -32.19
C ASP A 870 48.43 -5.89 -32.92
N LYS A 871 47.20 -5.40 -32.68
CA LYS A 871 46.72 -4.00 -32.85
C LYS A 871 45.18 -3.91 -32.75
N LEU A 872 44.68 -3.47 -31.59
CA LEU A 872 43.94 -2.20 -31.41
C LEU A 872 43.29 -2.13 -30.02
N ARG A 873 43.33 -0.95 -29.38
CA ARG A 873 42.99 -0.77 -27.96
C ARG A 873 42.17 0.51 -27.74
N LYS A 874 40.83 0.42 -27.92
CA LYS A 874 39.81 1.45 -27.62
C LYS A 874 39.97 2.80 -28.39
N PRO A 875 39.01 3.75 -28.33
CA PRO A 875 37.55 3.64 -28.13
C PRO A 875 36.71 4.27 -29.28
N GLY A 876 35.42 3.93 -29.36
CA GLY A 876 34.37 4.89 -29.76
C GLY A 876 33.50 4.60 -31.00
N SER A 877 32.18 4.67 -30.79
CA SER A 877 31.11 5.07 -31.73
C SER A 877 30.57 4.10 -32.80
N ILE A 878 29.27 4.27 -33.10
CA ILE A 878 28.46 3.83 -34.25
C ILE A 878 28.06 2.33 -34.35
N SER A 879 26.83 2.09 -33.88
CA SER A 879 25.66 1.59 -34.61
C SER A 879 25.71 0.38 -35.57
N SER A 880 24.69 -0.47 -35.39
CA SER A 880 23.90 -1.16 -36.44
C SER A 880 24.57 -2.24 -37.30
N PHE A 881 24.34 -3.50 -36.89
CA PHE A 881 24.18 -4.60 -37.85
C PHE A 881 22.87 -5.37 -37.61
N SER A 882 22.19 -5.68 -38.71
CA SER A 882 21.01 -6.54 -38.76
C SER A 882 20.96 -7.20 -40.14
N SER A 883 20.26 -8.34 -40.21
CA SER A 883 20.10 -9.20 -41.40
C SER A 883 21.38 -9.85 -41.94
N PHE A 884 21.49 -11.16 -41.71
CA PHE A 884 21.87 -12.12 -42.74
C PHE A 884 21.14 -13.46 -42.48
N LEU A 885 20.95 -14.24 -43.55
CA LEU A 885 20.47 -15.64 -43.55
C LEU A 885 19.02 -15.92 -43.06
N ASP A 886 18.04 -15.66 -43.94
CA ASP A 886 16.92 -16.58 -44.14
C ASP A 886 16.92 -17.10 -45.58
N ARG A 887 17.33 -18.37 -45.77
CA ARG A 887 16.86 -19.21 -46.89
C ARG A 887 17.25 -20.70 -46.77
N ARG A 888 16.29 -21.55 -46.40
CA ARG A 888 15.72 -22.59 -47.31
C ARG A 888 14.68 -23.49 -46.63
N LYS A 889 13.42 -23.33 -47.09
CA LYS A 889 12.34 -24.35 -47.15
C LYS A 889 12.80 -25.65 -47.85
N ASN A 890 12.10 -26.80 -47.79
CA ASN A 890 10.71 -27.19 -47.46
C ASN A 890 10.74 -28.59 -46.79
N GLY A 891 9.70 -29.20 -46.19
CA GLY A 891 8.24 -28.95 -46.01
C GLY A 891 7.62 -30.31 -45.56
N GLY A 892 6.35 -30.54 -45.18
CA GLY A 892 5.11 -29.78 -44.93
C GLY A 892 4.17 -30.73 -44.11
N THR A 893 2.86 -30.54 -43.87
CA THR A 893 1.80 -29.61 -44.34
C THR A 893 0.65 -29.56 -43.28
N SER A 894 -0.43 -28.78 -43.52
CA SER A 894 -1.77 -28.82 -42.86
C SER A 894 -2.24 -27.71 -41.87
N THR A 895 -1.79 -26.46 -42.07
CA THR A 895 -2.63 -25.24 -42.38
C THR A 895 -3.89 -24.80 -41.52
N PRO A 896 -4.39 -23.53 -41.60
CA PRO A 896 -4.30 -22.62 -40.43
C PRO A 896 -5.46 -21.60 -40.20
N GLY A 897 -5.20 -20.56 -39.39
CA GLY A 897 -5.39 -19.15 -39.82
C GLY A 897 -6.49 -18.32 -39.12
N SER A 898 -6.44 -16.98 -39.10
CA SER A 898 -5.33 -16.01 -39.31
C SER A 898 -5.68 -14.70 -38.54
N GLY A 899 -4.84 -13.67 -38.37
CA GLY A 899 -3.54 -13.34 -38.97
C GLY A 899 -3.67 -12.20 -40.00
N SER A 900 -3.02 -11.06 -39.75
CA SER A 900 -3.02 -9.83 -40.58
C SER A 900 -1.58 -9.40 -40.92
N LEU A 901 -1.35 -8.64 -42.00
CA LEU A 901 -0.01 -8.40 -42.57
C LEU A 901 0.16 -7.09 -43.37
N PHE A 902 1.38 -6.54 -43.30
CA PHE A 902 2.02 -5.55 -44.22
C PHE A 902 1.46 -4.09 -44.24
N LYS A 903 2.24 -3.04 -44.61
CA LYS A 903 3.62 -2.94 -45.14
C LYS A 903 4.29 -1.57 -44.84
N HIS A 904 5.62 -1.49 -44.92
CA HIS A 904 6.41 -0.24 -44.87
C HIS A 904 6.86 0.25 -46.27
N ALA A 905 6.96 1.58 -46.43
CA ALA A 905 7.80 2.36 -47.37
C ALA A 905 7.65 3.86 -47.03
N SER A 906 8.56 4.81 -47.28
CA SER A 906 10.01 4.81 -47.59
C SER A 906 10.53 6.26 -47.43
N SER A 907 11.84 6.48 -47.31
CA SER A 907 12.46 7.80 -47.02
C SER A 907 12.67 8.71 -48.25
N ASN A 908 12.62 10.05 -48.09
CA ASN A 908 13.71 10.94 -48.53
C ASN A 908 13.65 12.44 -48.11
N ALA A 909 14.87 13.01 -47.93
CA ALA A 909 15.34 14.35 -48.31
C ALA A 909 14.72 15.70 -47.81
N SER A 910 15.54 16.41 -46.98
CA SER A 910 16.09 17.77 -47.22
C SER A 910 15.29 19.08 -46.99
N LYS A 911 15.93 20.02 -46.24
CA LYS A 911 16.00 21.52 -46.39
C LYS A 911 14.66 22.33 -46.44
N ALA A 912 14.49 23.51 -45.84
CA ALA A 912 15.42 24.60 -45.43
C ALA A 912 14.77 25.61 -44.44
N SER A 913 15.57 26.58 -43.94
CA SER A 913 15.21 27.90 -43.36
C SER A 913 14.40 27.92 -42.04
N LEU A 914 14.78 28.62 -40.95
CA LEU A 914 15.31 29.98 -40.67
C LEU A 914 14.23 31.07 -40.44
N VAL A 915 14.51 31.97 -39.47
CA VAL A 915 13.77 33.22 -39.08
C VAL A 915 12.48 32.99 -38.25
N SER A 916 12.16 33.72 -37.16
CA SER A 916 12.96 34.49 -36.17
C SER A 916 12.14 34.84 -34.90
N MET A 917 12.85 35.06 -33.79
CA MET A 917 12.65 36.04 -32.69
C MET A 917 11.26 36.46 -32.15
N GLU A 918 11.15 36.44 -30.80
CA GLU A 918 10.47 37.41 -29.91
C GLU A 918 8.93 37.57 -29.93
N SER A 919 8.25 38.00 -28.86
CA SER A 919 8.48 37.90 -27.39
C SER A 919 7.21 38.34 -26.61
N ARG A 920 7.14 38.07 -25.29
CA ARG A 920 6.29 38.75 -24.27
C ARG A 920 4.74 38.56 -24.39
N GLU A 921 3.90 38.74 -23.35
CA GLU A 921 4.04 38.66 -21.88
C GLU A 921 2.64 38.43 -21.24
N SER A 922 2.54 38.25 -19.92
CA SER A 922 1.40 37.70 -19.14
C SER A 922 0.04 38.42 -19.19
N GLY A 923 -1.06 37.68 -18.94
CA GLY A 923 -2.36 38.24 -18.53
C GLY A 923 -3.37 37.21 -17.98
N TYR A 924 -3.85 37.39 -16.74
CA TYR A 924 -4.84 36.51 -16.07
C TYR A 924 -6.29 37.00 -16.28
N ARG A 925 -7.24 36.07 -16.46
CA ARG A 925 -8.64 36.23 -16.03
C ARG A 925 -9.35 34.87 -15.88
N ASN A 926 -10.16 34.72 -14.83
CA ASN A 926 -10.98 33.54 -14.60
C ASN A 926 -12.33 33.65 -15.33
N PRO A 927 -12.79 32.61 -16.04
CA PRO A 927 -14.17 32.51 -16.54
C PRO A 927 -14.92 31.31 -15.93
N TRP A 928 -15.85 31.59 -15.01
CA TRP A 928 -17.04 30.75 -14.79
C TRP A 928 -18.26 31.63 -15.06
N ASN A 929 -19.31 31.05 -15.65
CA ASN A 929 -20.43 31.74 -16.28
C ASN A 929 -20.05 32.73 -17.39
N ASP A 930 -19.97 32.24 -18.62
CA ASP A 930 -20.97 32.68 -19.61
C ASP A 930 -21.38 31.50 -20.50
N SER A 931 -22.65 31.47 -20.91
CA SER A 931 -23.26 30.57 -21.90
C SER A 931 -24.61 31.12 -22.39
N GLY A 932 -24.71 32.45 -22.53
CA GLY A 932 -25.82 33.09 -23.24
C GLY A 932 -25.54 33.22 -24.74
N ILE A 933 -26.22 32.42 -25.56
CA ILE A 933 -26.41 32.72 -26.98
C ILE A 933 -27.85 33.20 -27.13
N ASP A 934 -28.02 34.44 -27.56
CA ASP A 934 -29.28 34.94 -28.11
C ASP A 934 -28.97 35.87 -29.30
N LEU A 935 -29.91 35.99 -30.23
CA LEU A 935 -29.77 36.74 -31.48
C LEU A 935 -30.56 38.05 -31.39
N GLU A 936 -29.96 39.15 -31.86
CA GLU A 936 -30.62 40.46 -31.89
C GLU A 936 -31.66 40.55 -33.02
N HIS A 937 -32.77 41.25 -32.74
CA HIS A 937 -33.48 42.03 -33.75
C HIS A 937 -34.22 43.23 -33.12
N ASP A 938 -33.88 44.42 -33.61
CA ASP A 938 -34.62 45.70 -33.58
C ASP A 938 -35.51 46.08 -32.38
N ALA A 939 -34.91 46.91 -31.52
CA ALA A 939 -35.40 48.24 -31.14
C ALA A 939 -36.90 48.60 -31.28
N LEU A 940 -37.53 48.96 -30.14
CA LEU A 940 -37.95 50.35 -29.86
C LEU A 940 -38.34 50.53 -28.37
N ASN A 941 -38.16 51.76 -27.86
CA ASN A 941 -38.38 52.20 -26.47
C ASN A 941 -39.66 53.09 -26.42
N PRO A 942 -40.25 53.52 -25.27
CA PRO A 942 -39.92 53.21 -23.87
C PRO A 942 -41.12 53.03 -22.88
N HIS A 943 -40.79 52.90 -21.59
CA HIS A 943 -41.48 53.47 -20.40
C HIS A 943 -42.51 52.67 -19.57
N ASN A 944 -42.53 52.99 -18.27
CA ASN A 944 -43.35 52.41 -17.18
C ASN A 944 -44.84 52.79 -17.27
N SER A 945 -45.76 51.92 -16.78
CA SER A 945 -46.34 52.02 -15.41
C SER A 945 -47.61 51.15 -15.19
N TRP A 946 -47.97 50.97 -13.91
CA TRP A 946 -49.28 50.61 -13.31
C TRP A 946 -50.36 49.81 -14.09
N GLY A 947 -50.94 48.83 -13.38
CA GLY A 947 -52.33 48.97 -12.95
C GLY A 947 -53.44 48.09 -13.56
N SER A 948 -53.85 47.08 -12.79
CA SER A 948 -55.26 46.75 -12.46
C SER A 948 -56.35 46.42 -13.52
N PHE A 949 -56.99 45.28 -13.24
CA PHE A 949 -58.44 45.00 -13.31
C PHE A 949 -59.17 44.69 -14.65
N THR A 950 -60.13 43.74 -14.54
CA THR A 950 -61.35 43.51 -15.35
C THR A 950 -61.19 43.04 -16.81
N THR A 951 -62.06 42.21 -17.42
CA THR A 951 -63.14 41.31 -16.95
C THR A 951 -63.58 40.31 -18.04
N ALA A 952 -64.02 39.11 -17.64
CA ALA A 952 -65.00 38.24 -18.33
C ALA A 952 -64.68 37.73 -19.76
N GLY A 953 -65.59 36.90 -20.34
CA GLY A 953 -65.49 36.35 -21.70
C GLY A 953 -64.82 34.96 -21.78
N SER A 954 -65.41 33.91 -21.19
CA SER A 954 -66.40 33.02 -21.85
C SER A 954 -65.80 31.89 -22.72
N ARG A 955 -66.12 30.66 -22.32
CA ARG A 955 -66.13 29.41 -23.14
C ARG A 955 -67.13 29.56 -24.31
N PRO A 956 -67.03 28.81 -25.43
CA PRO A 956 -66.89 27.34 -25.41
C PRO A 956 -65.99 26.69 -26.49
N ALA A 957 -65.94 25.36 -26.40
CA ALA A 957 -65.31 24.45 -27.35
C ALA A 957 -66.14 24.27 -28.64
N THR A 958 -65.49 23.74 -29.69
CA THR A 958 -66.02 22.57 -30.44
C THR A 958 -64.88 21.80 -31.11
N SER A 959 -65.19 20.61 -31.61
CA SER A 959 -64.25 19.59 -32.08
C SER A 959 -64.00 19.58 -33.59
N SER A 960 -62.92 18.87 -33.97
CA SER A 960 -62.82 17.90 -35.09
C SER A 960 -62.79 18.35 -36.57
N ALA A 961 -61.91 17.64 -37.29
CA ALA A 961 -61.99 17.22 -38.70
C ALA A 961 -61.66 18.24 -39.82
N SER A 962 -61.18 17.85 -41.01
CA SER A 962 -60.45 16.64 -41.52
C SER A 962 -60.07 16.87 -43.00
N LEU A 963 -59.39 15.90 -43.65
CA LEU A 963 -59.21 15.74 -45.12
C LEU A 963 -58.14 16.71 -45.74
N THR A 964 -57.35 16.38 -46.79
CA THR A 964 -57.13 15.18 -47.65
C THR A 964 -55.73 15.32 -48.34
N THR A 965 -55.09 14.37 -49.07
CA THR A 965 -55.50 13.15 -49.82
C THR A 965 -54.29 12.22 -50.12
N TYR A 966 -54.53 10.91 -50.35
CA TYR A 966 -53.70 9.82 -50.96
C TYR A 966 -52.23 9.56 -50.48
N GLU A 967 -51.79 8.36 -50.04
CA GLU A 967 -51.65 6.98 -50.63
C GLU A 967 -50.40 6.81 -51.56
N SER A 968 -49.62 5.71 -51.58
CA SER A 968 -49.79 4.33 -51.06
C SER A 968 -48.45 3.57 -50.74
N LYS A 969 -48.56 2.48 -49.97
CA LYS A 969 -47.72 1.23 -49.94
C LYS A 969 -46.28 1.20 -49.34
N PHE A 970 -46.05 0.10 -48.60
CA PHE A 970 -44.79 -0.51 -48.10
C PHE A 970 -44.17 -1.45 -49.18
N PRO A 971 -42.88 -1.91 -49.11
CA PRO A 971 -42.28 -2.62 -47.96
C PRO A 971 -40.76 -2.42 -47.66
N PHE A 972 -40.33 -3.08 -46.55
CA PHE A 972 -38.97 -3.43 -46.07
C PHE A 972 -37.71 -3.13 -46.91
N GLY A 973 -36.63 -2.71 -46.24
CA GLY A 973 -35.25 -3.02 -46.67
C GLY A 973 -34.14 -2.14 -46.07
N ALA A 974 -33.20 -2.74 -45.34
CA ALA A 974 -32.06 -2.11 -44.65
C ALA A 974 -31.08 -1.29 -45.55
N GLY A 975 -30.37 -0.33 -44.94
CA GLY A 975 -29.24 0.41 -45.55
C GLY A 975 -28.52 1.30 -44.54
N ASN A 976 -27.20 1.47 -44.67
CA ASN A 976 -26.33 2.13 -43.68
C ASN A 976 -25.39 3.18 -44.32
N ALA A 977 -24.68 3.95 -43.48
CA ALA A 977 -23.47 4.76 -43.77
C ALA A 977 -23.57 6.20 -44.32
N SER A 978 -23.23 7.17 -43.45
CA SER A 978 -22.11 8.13 -43.53
C SER A 978 -21.59 8.67 -44.88
N SER A 979 -21.40 10.01 -44.99
CA SER A 979 -20.06 10.68 -44.84
C SER A 979 -19.93 12.08 -45.51
N THR A 980 -18.94 12.89 -45.06
CA THR A 980 -18.26 14.03 -45.77
C THR A 980 -19.06 15.31 -46.17
N SER A 981 -18.51 16.53 -46.32
CA SER A 981 -17.20 17.16 -45.94
C SER A 981 -17.14 18.69 -46.26
N LEU A 982 -15.99 19.35 -45.94
CA LEU A 982 -15.37 20.55 -46.56
C LEU A 982 -15.56 22.01 -46.01
N ASN A 983 -14.43 22.55 -45.51
CA ASN A 983 -13.77 23.85 -45.80
C ASN A 983 -14.26 25.25 -45.29
N THR A 984 -13.30 26.19 -45.36
CA THR A 984 -13.17 27.57 -44.81
C THR A 984 -12.83 28.56 -45.96
N PRO A 985 -12.26 29.81 -45.83
CA PRO A 985 -11.98 30.74 -44.69
C PRO A 985 -12.31 32.25 -44.99
N ILE A 986 -11.81 33.22 -44.16
CA ILE A 986 -11.22 34.58 -44.49
C ILE A 986 -11.45 35.68 -43.39
N ILE A 987 -10.60 36.74 -43.37
CA ILE A 987 -10.12 37.67 -42.29
C ILE A 987 -9.65 39.02 -42.96
N PRO A 988 -9.44 40.25 -42.35
CA PRO A 988 -9.43 40.78 -40.95
C PRO A 988 -10.28 42.08 -40.70
N GLY A 989 -10.01 42.90 -39.64
CA GLY A 989 -10.38 44.34 -39.63
C GLY A 989 -10.25 45.25 -38.36
N LEU A 990 -9.05 45.78 -38.04
CA LEU A 990 -8.70 47.13 -37.48
C LEU A 990 -9.37 47.82 -36.24
N GLY A 991 -8.52 48.25 -35.27
CA GLY A 991 -8.41 49.68 -34.84
C GLY A 991 -8.78 50.13 -33.40
N GLY A 992 -8.02 51.09 -32.81
CA GLY A 992 -8.59 52.09 -31.87
C GLY A 992 -8.08 52.27 -30.42
N ASP A 993 -6.79 52.59 -30.23
CA ASP A 993 -6.15 53.60 -29.32
C ASP A 993 -6.86 54.30 -28.09
N VAL A 994 -6.04 55.04 -27.30
CA VAL A 994 -6.33 56.12 -26.31
C VAL A 994 -6.43 55.78 -24.80
N THR A 995 -5.69 56.56 -23.99
CA THR A 995 -5.83 56.72 -22.52
C THR A 995 -6.12 58.19 -22.18
N PRO A 996 -6.64 58.56 -20.98
CA PRO A 996 -5.71 59.13 -19.97
C PRO A 996 -6.08 59.02 -18.47
N LYS A 997 -5.02 59.20 -17.65
CA LYS A 997 -4.86 59.72 -16.27
C LYS A 997 -6.05 60.38 -15.52
N TYR A 998 -6.08 60.22 -14.18
CA TYR A 998 -5.62 61.23 -13.18
C TYR A 998 -5.64 60.66 -11.73
N ASP A 999 -5.13 61.35 -10.70
CA ASP A 999 -3.70 61.39 -10.25
C ASP A 999 -3.63 61.75 -8.73
N ALA A 1000 -2.43 61.66 -8.10
CA ALA A 1000 -2.06 62.14 -6.73
C ALA A 1000 -2.75 61.47 -5.49
N SER A 1001 -2.19 61.37 -4.26
CA SER A 1001 -0.85 61.56 -3.61
C SER A 1001 -0.98 61.19 -2.09
N ALA A 1002 -0.04 61.26 -1.14
CA ALA A 1002 1.43 61.04 -0.99
C ALA A 1002 1.92 61.95 0.19
N ASP A 1003 2.80 61.60 1.16
CA ASP A 1003 3.44 60.36 1.67
C ASP A 1003 3.93 60.64 3.14
N GLY A 1004 4.72 59.78 3.81
CA GLY A 1004 5.42 60.17 5.07
C GLY A 1004 5.90 59.05 6.02
N GLN A 1005 7.18 58.69 5.96
CA GLN A 1005 7.86 57.67 6.80
C GLN A 1005 8.49 58.22 8.11
N ALA A 1006 8.84 57.36 9.09
CA ALA A 1006 10.18 57.26 9.74
C ALA A 1006 10.28 56.31 10.99
N LYS A 1007 11.52 55.98 11.43
CA LYS A 1007 11.96 55.21 12.64
C LYS A 1007 12.99 56.08 13.46
N PRO A 1008 13.90 55.64 14.40
CA PRO A 1008 14.19 54.32 15.04
C PRO A 1008 14.71 54.28 16.53
N ALA A 1009 15.02 53.05 17.02
CA ALA A 1009 16.21 52.63 17.84
C ALA A 1009 16.35 52.70 19.41
N ALA A 1010 16.57 51.49 20.00
CA ALA A 1010 17.70 51.03 20.86
C ALA A 1010 17.79 51.22 22.43
N ALA A 1011 18.52 50.24 23.04
CA ALA A 1011 19.32 50.23 24.31
C ALA A 1011 18.90 49.33 25.53
N THR A 1012 19.93 48.85 26.26
CA THR A 1012 19.98 48.00 27.49
C THR A 1012 20.96 48.67 28.53
N PRO A 1013 21.42 48.15 29.73
CA PRO A 1013 21.51 46.76 30.26
C PRO A 1013 21.46 46.52 31.83
N SER A 1014 21.89 45.31 32.23
CA SER A 1014 22.67 44.90 33.45
C SER A 1014 22.08 44.79 34.90
N ALA A 1015 21.94 43.52 35.36
CA ALA A 1015 22.56 42.83 36.52
C ALA A 1015 22.49 43.32 38.00
N SER A 1016 22.14 42.40 38.94
CA SER A 1016 22.97 41.98 40.12
C SER A 1016 22.23 41.02 41.10
N THR A 1017 22.98 40.28 41.94
CA THR A 1017 22.51 39.39 43.03
C THR A 1017 23.35 39.58 44.31
N PRO A 1018 22.83 39.24 45.51
CA PRO A 1018 23.50 38.23 46.36
C PRO A 1018 22.52 37.34 47.19
N SER A 1019 23.01 36.65 48.24
CA SER A 1019 22.43 35.43 48.85
C SER A 1019 22.55 35.35 50.41
N LEU A 1020 22.39 34.15 51.01
CA LEU A 1020 22.64 33.75 52.45
C LEU A 1020 21.47 34.05 53.44
N THR A 1021 21.20 33.35 54.58
CA THR A 1021 21.69 32.11 55.27
C THR A 1021 20.69 31.66 56.39
N THR A 1022 20.20 30.40 56.46
CA THR A 1022 20.53 29.26 57.40
C THR A 1022 19.68 28.99 58.67
N ASN A 1023 19.58 27.68 59.02
CA ASN A 1023 19.27 27.03 60.33
C ASN A 1023 17.81 27.04 60.85
N GLY A 1024 17.30 26.00 61.54
CA GLY A 1024 17.84 24.65 61.83
C GLY A 1024 17.04 23.90 62.93
N VAL A 1025 17.43 22.64 63.27
CA VAL A 1025 16.92 21.78 64.42
C VAL A 1025 15.51 21.15 64.20
N SER A 1026 15.22 19.85 64.44
CA SER A 1026 16.01 18.63 64.72
C SER A 1026 15.25 17.32 64.35
N ARG A 1027 15.96 16.17 64.32
CA ARG A 1027 15.49 14.80 63.96
C ARG A 1027 15.29 13.92 65.23
N PRO A 1028 14.67 12.72 65.16
CA PRO A 1028 15.44 11.48 64.86
C PRO A 1028 14.66 10.42 64.01
N THR A 1029 15.26 9.84 62.96
CA THR A 1029 15.67 8.41 62.80
C THR A 1029 14.56 7.35 62.85
N SER A 1030 14.59 6.27 62.05
CA SER A 1030 15.58 5.79 61.06
C SER A 1030 15.15 6.21 59.62
N SER A 1031 15.32 5.54 58.47
CA SER A 1031 16.11 4.37 58.02
C SER A 1031 16.82 4.73 56.69
N SER A 1032 17.36 3.76 55.93
CA SER A 1032 17.93 3.96 54.59
C SER A 1032 17.66 2.79 53.63
N THR A 1033 17.19 3.09 52.43
CA THR A 1033 17.38 2.28 51.22
C THR A 1033 17.83 3.22 50.09
N SER A 1034 18.75 2.76 49.24
CA SER A 1034 19.36 3.55 48.17
C SER A 1034 18.47 3.59 46.92
N ASN A 1035 18.46 4.73 46.22
CA ASN A 1035 17.86 4.82 44.88
C ASN A 1035 18.63 3.91 43.91
N ALA A 1036 17.94 2.90 43.36
CA ALA A 1036 18.35 2.24 42.14
C ALA A 1036 17.70 2.93 40.92
N PRO A 1037 18.34 2.95 39.73
CA PRO A 1037 17.70 3.45 38.52
C PRO A 1037 16.51 2.56 38.12
N ALA A 1038 15.55 3.13 37.38
CA ALA A 1038 14.39 2.39 36.90
C ALA A 1038 14.80 1.25 35.96
N ASN A 1039 14.40 0.03 36.28
CA ASN A 1039 14.73 -1.16 35.50
C ASN A 1039 13.89 -1.18 34.21
N SER A 1040 14.54 -1.06 33.04
CA SER A 1040 13.89 -0.65 31.79
C SER A 1040 13.06 -1.73 31.07
N GLY A 1041 13.02 -2.97 31.57
CA GLY A 1041 12.25 -4.07 30.95
C GLY A 1041 12.88 -4.67 29.68
N TYR A 1042 13.99 -4.09 29.22
CA TYR A 1042 14.90 -4.72 28.27
C TYR A 1042 15.85 -5.64 29.06
N PRO A 1043 16.17 -6.86 28.55
CA PRO A 1043 17.19 -7.68 29.18
C PRO A 1043 18.57 -7.02 29.05
N ALA A 1044 19.54 -7.55 29.79
CA ALA A 1044 20.91 -7.06 29.75
C ALA A 1044 21.47 -7.09 28.31
N PRO A 1045 22.33 -6.14 27.92
CA PRO A 1045 22.93 -6.13 26.59
C PRO A 1045 23.62 -7.46 26.28
N ILE A 1046 23.34 -8.01 25.10
CA ILE A 1046 24.16 -9.11 24.55
C ILE A 1046 25.56 -8.56 24.30
N GLY A 1047 26.59 -9.29 24.73
CA GLY A 1047 27.97 -8.89 24.48
C GLY A 1047 28.37 -9.06 23.00
N PRO A 1048 29.42 -8.36 22.53
CA PRO A 1048 30.02 -8.70 21.24
C PRO A 1048 30.48 -10.17 21.26
N PRO A 1049 30.59 -10.82 20.08
CA PRO A 1049 31.28 -12.11 20.00
C PRO A 1049 32.69 -11.98 20.61
N ARG A 1050 33.09 -12.99 21.38
CA ARG A 1050 34.34 -13.01 22.16
C ARG A 1050 35.47 -13.73 21.44
#